data_AF-A0A401RV85-F1
#
_entry.id   AF-A0A401RV85-F1
#
_cell.length_a   1.000
_cell.length_b   1.000
_cell.length_c   1.000
_cell.angle_alpha   90.00
_cell.angle_beta   90.00
_cell.angle_gamma   90.00
#
_symmetry.space_group_name_H-M   'P 1'
#
loop_
_entity.id
_entity.type
_entity.pdbx_description
1 polymer ?
#
loop_
_entity_poly.entity_id
_entity_poly.type
_entity_poly.pdbx_seq_one_letter_code
_entity_poly.pdbx_strand_id
1 'polypeptide(L)'
;METFLRACSVNHFHPQNPSWSVRLFWRVEDPYEEPARKKEAGEKQGRAGSTMVTLLERNSKCQQQSAPPPQVGNTALTRCLRLLPQRTRGCRDMGVNLVTIVLLLAKTLSRAQGSCSSGSALTCEDCLRIGPLCGWCFQEDFSDESNFGGRCDTLDNLSLRGCPLEFIESPVSHLRVVKGELLSLTSEKRDGKRIQMSPQKLVLNLRPGRQLTFGADVRQFEDYPVDLYYLMDLSASMIDDLNRIKELGSSLSKEMAKLTSNFKLGFGAFVDKPVSPFIKTTRKDLANPCWTQDAECLPTFGYRHMLSLTEDTTKFNEVVQKQQISANVDDTEGGFDAILQATVCKEKIGWRNDSLHLLVFVTDADTHFGMDSKLAGIVIPHDGKCHLDNENKYTKSTAMEYPSLGQLIEKLVENNILLIFAVTDKQLNTYKNYATLIPGATVGRLASDSGNILQLIIKAYKELRSEVELEVTGDTDGVRFYFTAICQDGAILQGQKKCSHLYIGDTVSFNVTVELEECLNEPKHIVIKPFGFRDSLEIEIQPACSCSCQSNAEHNSSRCSNGSGSFQCGVCVCNAGRLGPHCECTEENINTGSCKHSAENISCNGRGDCYCGQCVCHPSEFGRIYGAYCECDDFSCVRFKGLQCAGHGQCDCGECHCHHGWSGEYCNCTANTDLCISEDGAICSGRGECICGKCVCTHAGSSGDKCEKCSTCGDTCTSKRNCVECYLSNMGGSVEECQEKCMIVDSTVNQTTEFAENQSIYCTLKSGNDCTISFRIVNDQHGRSLLYDLEQTECPLPPNVIMIVLGISLAILVVGLVILSIWKMFISIHDRKEVAKFEAERAKAKWQTGTNPLYRGSISTFKNVTYKNYGKKEVTTIGN
;
A
#
# COMPACT_ATOMS: atom_id res chain seq x y z
N MET A 1 -58.72 25.43 -39.97
CA MET A 1 -58.26 26.41 -40.96
C MET A 1 -58.31 27.82 -40.39
N GLU A 2 -57.21 28.48 -40.05
CA GLU A 2 -55.92 28.00 -39.52
C GLU A 2 -55.04 29.19 -39.14
N THR A 3 -54.96 29.52 -37.85
CA THR A 3 -53.94 30.35 -37.14
C THR A 3 -54.49 30.72 -35.75
N PHE A 4 -53.65 31.32 -34.88
CA PHE A 4 -54.00 32.01 -33.62
C PHE A 4 -54.44 31.09 -32.44
N LEU A 5 -53.94 31.18 -31.19
CA LEU A 5 -53.09 32.17 -30.48
C LEU A 5 -52.23 31.54 -29.34
N ARG A 6 -51.14 32.25 -28.96
CA ARG A 6 -50.53 32.57 -27.63
C ARG A 6 -50.85 31.69 -26.38
N ALA A 7 -49.93 31.39 -25.44
CA ALA A 7 -49.05 32.26 -24.61
C ALA A 7 -49.82 33.25 -23.69
N CYS A 8 -49.50 33.50 -22.41
CA CYS A 8 -48.41 33.10 -21.49
C CYS A 8 -49.03 32.52 -20.17
N SER A 9 -48.39 32.28 -19.00
CA SER A 9 -47.07 32.65 -18.46
C SER A 9 -46.72 31.83 -17.19
N VAL A 10 -45.43 31.59 -16.90
CA VAL A 10 -44.79 31.36 -15.55
C VAL A 10 -45.36 30.21 -14.68
N ASN A 11 -44.62 29.17 -14.23
CA ASN A 11 -43.18 28.77 -14.30
C ASN A 11 -43.09 27.20 -14.20
N HIS A 12 -42.03 26.45 -13.80
CA HIS A 12 -40.70 26.69 -13.17
C HIS A 12 -39.65 25.60 -13.57
N PHE A 13 -38.39 25.85 -13.16
CA PHE A 13 -37.14 25.04 -13.15
C PHE A 13 -37.15 23.48 -13.23
N HIS A 14 -36.42 22.94 -14.23
CA HIS A 14 -35.14 22.16 -14.20
C HIS A 14 -34.86 21.01 -13.19
N PRO A 15 -33.88 20.10 -13.46
CA PRO A 15 -33.18 19.77 -14.74
C PRO A 15 -32.96 18.25 -15.03
N GLN A 16 -32.65 17.90 -16.29
CA GLN A 16 -31.76 16.76 -16.65
C GLN A 16 -31.01 17.01 -17.98
N ASN A 17 -29.99 16.20 -18.24
CA ASN A 17 -28.99 16.23 -19.34
C ASN A 17 -29.53 15.53 -20.63
N PRO A 18 -28.92 15.66 -21.85
CA PRO A 18 -27.55 15.23 -22.13
C PRO A 18 -26.74 16.03 -23.21
N SER A 19 -25.61 15.45 -23.61
CA SER A 19 -24.45 16.04 -24.32
C SER A 19 -24.58 16.30 -25.84
N TRP A 20 -23.81 17.29 -26.31
CA TRP A 20 -23.14 17.28 -27.62
C TRP A 20 -21.71 17.85 -27.48
N SER A 21 -20.78 17.43 -28.35
CA SER A 21 -19.35 17.77 -28.27
C SER A 21 -18.84 18.51 -29.52
N VAL A 22 -18.04 19.56 -29.32
CA VAL A 22 -17.28 20.25 -30.37
C VAL A 22 -15.88 20.60 -29.85
N ARG A 23 -14.85 20.43 -30.67
CA ARG A 23 -13.44 20.73 -30.34
C ARG A 23 -13.12 22.21 -30.54
N LEU A 24 -12.18 22.74 -29.76
CA LEU A 24 -11.21 23.76 -30.21
C LEU A 24 -9.94 23.76 -29.32
N PHE A 25 -8.96 24.62 -29.65
CA PHE A 25 -7.54 24.50 -29.27
C PHE A 25 -7.02 25.67 -28.40
N TRP A 26 -5.72 25.64 -28.07
CA TRP A 26 -4.89 26.64 -27.34
C TRP A 26 -5.04 26.59 -25.80
N ARG A 27 -3.99 26.50 -24.94
CA ARG A 27 -2.56 26.93 -24.89
C ARG A 27 -2.34 28.27 -24.18
N VAL A 28 -1.81 28.19 -22.95
CA VAL A 28 -1.09 29.20 -22.13
C VAL A 28 -0.13 28.34 -21.27
N GLU A 29 1.19 28.30 -21.46
CA GLU A 29 2.26 29.28 -21.17
C GLU A 29 2.79 29.23 -19.71
N ASP A 30 3.92 28.51 -19.52
CA ASP A 30 4.87 28.69 -18.42
C ASP A 30 5.99 29.68 -18.84
N PRO A 31 6.56 30.51 -17.94
CA PRO A 31 7.61 31.48 -18.33
C PRO A 31 8.96 31.37 -17.56
N TYR A 32 10.05 31.75 -18.25
CA TYR A 32 11.42 32.07 -17.75
C TYR A 32 12.32 30.91 -17.22
N GLU A 33 13.63 30.84 -17.51
CA GLU A 33 14.51 31.59 -18.44
C GLU A 33 15.73 30.75 -18.92
N GLU A 34 16.45 31.22 -19.94
CA GLU A 34 17.64 30.61 -20.60
C GLU A 34 18.99 31.18 -20.04
N PRO A 35 20.25 31.02 -20.59
CA PRO A 35 20.66 30.65 -21.96
C PRO A 35 21.88 29.71 -22.19
N ALA A 36 21.69 28.80 -23.15
CA ALA A 36 22.55 28.40 -24.29
C ALA A 36 24.11 28.50 -24.30
N ARG A 37 24.75 27.48 -24.91
CA ARG A 37 25.89 27.68 -25.83
C ARG A 37 26.11 26.54 -26.87
N LYS A 38 25.89 26.87 -28.18
CA LYS A 38 26.64 26.56 -29.45
C LYS A 38 27.42 25.20 -29.60
N LYS A 39 27.58 24.58 -30.79
CA LYS A 39 27.51 25.05 -32.21
C LYS A 39 27.50 23.85 -33.21
N GLU A 40 27.14 24.13 -34.48
CA GLU A 40 27.54 23.48 -35.78
C GLU A 40 27.72 21.94 -35.91
N ALA A 41 27.15 21.18 -36.87
CA ALA A 41 26.84 21.34 -38.32
C ALA A 41 27.87 20.64 -39.26
N GLY A 42 27.36 19.80 -40.18
CA GLY A 42 28.11 19.08 -41.23
C GLY A 42 27.14 18.33 -42.16
N GLU A 43 27.46 18.23 -43.47
CA GLU A 43 26.46 17.90 -44.51
C GLU A 43 27.05 17.13 -45.71
N LYS A 44 26.23 16.28 -46.38
CA LYS A 44 26.45 15.69 -47.75
C LYS A 44 27.63 14.68 -47.86
N GLN A 45 27.78 13.83 -48.90
CA GLN A 45 27.09 13.67 -50.20
C GLN A 45 27.27 12.26 -50.84
N GLY A 46 26.34 11.83 -51.71
CA GLY A 46 26.56 10.83 -52.80
C GLY A 46 26.41 9.33 -52.43
N ARG A 47 25.66 8.41 -53.09
CA ARG A 47 24.77 8.31 -54.29
C ARG A 47 25.27 7.43 -55.47
N ALA A 48 25.06 6.11 -55.39
CA ALA A 48 24.72 5.19 -56.51
C ALA A 48 24.44 3.76 -55.96
N GLY A 49 23.58 2.89 -56.52
CA GLY A 49 22.50 3.11 -57.49
C GLY A 49 22.28 2.03 -58.57
N SER A 50 21.57 0.92 -58.27
CA SER A 50 20.84 0.09 -59.28
C SER A 50 19.84 -0.94 -58.69
N THR A 51 18.60 -0.86 -59.17
CA THR A 51 17.70 -1.91 -59.74
C THR A 51 18.15 -3.38 -59.77
N MET A 52 17.30 -4.43 -59.76
CA MET A 52 15.83 -4.63 -59.99
C MET A 52 15.31 -5.75 -59.02
N VAL A 53 14.03 -5.89 -58.57
CA VAL A 53 12.78 -6.33 -59.27
C VAL A 53 12.93 -7.75 -59.90
N THR A 54 12.13 -8.81 -59.65
CA THR A 54 10.67 -8.93 -59.38
C THR A 54 10.27 -10.21 -58.58
N LEU A 55 9.22 -10.08 -57.74
CA LEU A 55 8.07 -10.97 -57.45
C LEU A 55 8.03 -12.52 -57.76
N LEU A 56 7.46 -13.26 -56.77
CA LEU A 56 6.52 -14.42 -56.85
C LEU A 56 7.05 -15.78 -57.41
N GLU A 57 6.48 -16.97 -57.12
CA GLU A 57 5.26 -17.35 -56.37
C GLU A 57 5.38 -18.71 -55.60
N ARG A 58 4.27 -19.17 -54.97
CA ARG A 58 4.02 -20.47 -54.30
C ARG A 58 4.05 -21.66 -55.32
N ASN A 59 3.95 -22.97 -55.01
CA ASN A 59 3.03 -23.64 -54.06
C ASN A 59 3.23 -25.18 -53.86
N SER A 60 2.86 -25.68 -52.66
CA SER A 60 2.18 -26.96 -52.31
C SER A 60 2.48 -28.38 -52.89
N LYS A 61 2.96 -29.28 -51.99
CA LYS A 61 2.41 -30.62 -51.54
C LYS A 61 2.35 -31.92 -52.42
N CYS A 62 2.34 -33.06 -51.68
CA CYS A 62 1.94 -34.47 -52.01
C CYS A 62 2.93 -35.33 -52.86
N GLN A 63 3.02 -36.68 -52.78
CA GLN A 63 2.47 -37.80 -51.95
C GLN A 63 3.40 -39.06 -52.13
N GLN A 64 3.81 -39.86 -51.10
CA GLN A 64 3.19 -41.10 -50.52
C GLN A 64 3.81 -42.46 -51.01
N GLN A 65 3.62 -43.57 -50.24
CA GLN A 65 3.91 -45.01 -50.52
C GLN A 65 5.41 -45.47 -50.41
N SER A 66 5.79 -46.75 -50.16
CA SER A 66 5.21 -47.94 -49.47
C SER A 66 6.31 -49.04 -49.22
N ALA A 67 6.02 -50.13 -48.48
CA ALA A 67 6.95 -51.25 -48.10
C ALA A 67 6.64 -52.57 -48.90
N PRO A 68 7.00 -53.85 -48.54
CA PRO A 68 7.84 -54.44 -47.46
C PRO A 68 8.88 -55.57 -47.84
N PRO A 69 8.77 -56.87 -47.43
CA PRO A 69 9.65 -57.66 -46.51
C PRO A 69 10.49 -58.76 -47.27
N PRO A 70 10.96 -59.96 -46.78
CA PRO A 70 10.84 -60.74 -45.49
C PRO A 70 12.24 -61.22 -44.94
N GLN A 71 12.52 -62.28 -44.12
CA GLN A 71 11.94 -63.61 -43.78
C GLN A 71 12.30 -64.15 -42.35
N VAL A 72 11.66 -65.28 -41.95
CA VAL A 72 12.09 -66.48 -41.14
C VAL A 72 13.36 -66.37 -40.25
N GLY A 73 13.45 -66.91 -39.01
CA GLY A 73 12.65 -67.88 -38.22
C GLY A 73 13.26 -68.03 -36.79
N ASN A 74 13.22 -69.11 -35.99
CA ASN A 74 12.48 -70.39 -35.82
C ASN A 74 12.99 -71.03 -34.48
N THR A 75 12.35 -71.91 -33.68
CA THR A 75 10.97 -72.46 -33.58
C THR A 75 10.71 -73.11 -32.19
N ALA A 76 9.55 -72.81 -31.57
CA ALA A 76 8.67 -73.66 -30.73
C ALA A 76 9.14 -74.46 -29.46
N LEU A 77 8.52 -74.18 -28.30
CA LEU A 77 7.54 -75.10 -27.64
C LEU A 77 6.62 -74.40 -26.58
N THR A 78 5.33 -74.75 -26.59
CA THR A 78 4.28 -74.77 -25.52
C THR A 78 4.01 -73.59 -24.54
N ARG A 79 2.75 -73.10 -24.55
CA ARG A 79 2.03 -72.26 -23.52
C ARG A 79 1.20 -73.17 -22.58
N CYS A 80 0.58 -72.80 -21.44
CA CYS A 80 0.24 -71.58 -20.66
C CYS A 80 0.11 -72.02 -19.16
N LEU A 81 -0.16 -71.23 -18.09
CA LEU A 81 -0.67 -69.88 -17.81
C LEU A 81 0.31 -69.16 -16.81
N ARG A 82 0.54 -67.83 -16.85
CA ARG A 82 -0.19 -66.73 -16.15
C ARG A 82 -0.50 -67.03 -14.66
N LEU A 83 -0.15 -66.20 -13.65
CA LEU A 83 0.14 -64.75 -13.58
C LEU A 83 1.41 -64.40 -12.76
N LEU A 84 1.70 -63.09 -12.64
CA LEU A 84 2.80 -62.41 -11.91
C LEU A 84 4.20 -62.44 -12.57
N PRO A 85 4.84 -61.26 -12.63
CA PRO A 85 6.29 -61.16 -12.41
C PRO A 85 6.68 -59.95 -11.53
N GLN A 86 7.47 -60.21 -10.47
CA GLN A 86 8.42 -59.20 -9.98
C GLN A 86 9.53 -59.02 -11.03
N ARG A 87 10.09 -57.80 -11.17
CA ARG A 87 11.19 -57.54 -12.12
C ARG A 87 12.39 -56.87 -11.46
N THR A 88 13.26 -57.68 -10.86
CA THR A 88 14.59 -57.24 -10.43
C THR A 88 15.58 -57.31 -11.60
N ARG A 89 16.30 -56.21 -11.84
CA ARG A 89 17.69 -56.08 -12.37
C ARG A 89 17.87 -54.74 -13.11
N GLY A 90 18.22 -53.70 -12.35
CA GLY A 90 18.79 -52.46 -12.85
C GLY A 90 19.97 -52.08 -11.96
N CYS A 91 21.18 -52.49 -12.35
CA CYS A 91 22.42 -52.27 -11.57
C CYS A 91 23.65 -52.36 -12.49
N ARG A 92 23.82 -51.38 -13.38
CA ARG A 92 25.14 -51.08 -13.99
C ARG A 92 25.29 -49.62 -14.40
N ASP A 93 24.27 -49.02 -15.00
CA ASP A 93 24.33 -47.64 -15.52
C ASP A 93 24.08 -46.55 -14.46
N MET A 94 23.68 -46.94 -13.24
CA MET A 94 23.40 -45.99 -12.15
C MET A 94 24.68 -45.45 -11.50
N GLY A 95 25.78 -46.22 -11.52
CA GLY A 95 27.05 -45.82 -10.89
C GLY A 95 27.74 -44.64 -11.59
N VAL A 96 27.77 -44.64 -12.93
CA VAL A 96 28.38 -43.56 -13.71
C VAL A 96 27.61 -42.25 -13.51
N ASN A 97 26.27 -42.32 -13.55
CA ASN A 97 25.41 -41.16 -13.36
C ASN A 97 25.46 -40.62 -11.92
N LEU A 98 25.56 -41.47 -10.89
CA LEU A 98 25.71 -40.99 -9.52
C LEU A 98 27.07 -40.30 -9.31
N VAL A 99 28.16 -40.83 -9.90
CA VAL A 99 29.49 -40.21 -9.83
C VAL A 99 29.54 -38.88 -10.57
N THR A 100 28.93 -38.76 -11.76
CA THR A 100 28.86 -37.46 -12.46
C THR A 100 27.95 -36.46 -11.73
N ILE A 101 26.83 -36.89 -11.14
CA ILE A 101 25.98 -36.03 -10.31
C ILE A 101 26.73 -35.55 -9.06
N VAL A 102 27.48 -36.41 -8.38
CA VAL A 102 28.32 -36.00 -7.22
C VAL A 102 29.45 -35.06 -7.64
N LEU A 103 30.10 -35.28 -8.78
CA LEU A 103 31.12 -34.37 -9.33
C LEU A 103 30.54 -33.03 -9.79
N LEU A 104 29.30 -33.01 -10.29
CA LEU A 104 28.57 -31.79 -10.63
C LEU A 104 28.15 -31.03 -9.36
N LEU A 105 27.62 -31.71 -8.35
CA LEU A 105 27.25 -31.12 -7.06
C LEU A 105 28.47 -30.55 -6.32
N ALA A 106 29.61 -31.24 -6.34
CA ALA A 106 30.87 -30.71 -5.83
C ALA A 106 31.27 -29.42 -6.57
N LYS A 107 31.19 -29.41 -7.91
CA LYS A 107 31.47 -28.20 -8.71
C LYS A 107 30.47 -27.07 -8.51
N THR A 108 29.21 -27.34 -8.15
CA THR A 108 28.26 -26.26 -7.80
C THR A 108 28.48 -25.72 -6.40
N LEU A 109 28.94 -26.52 -5.43
CA LEU A 109 29.35 -26.02 -4.12
C LEU A 109 30.57 -25.09 -4.23
N SER A 110 31.58 -25.44 -5.05
CA SER A 110 32.75 -24.57 -5.28
C SER A 110 32.40 -23.22 -5.92
N ARG A 111 31.24 -23.08 -6.58
CA ARG A 111 30.85 -21.83 -7.27
C ARG A 111 30.07 -20.84 -6.39
N ALA A 112 29.99 -21.12 -5.08
CA ALA A 112 29.50 -20.19 -4.06
C ALA A 112 30.61 -19.71 -3.09
N GLN A 113 31.88 -20.02 -3.36
CA GLN A 113 33.01 -19.46 -2.61
C GLN A 113 33.19 -17.98 -3.00
N GLY A 114 33.01 -17.09 -2.03
CA GLY A 114 33.25 -15.65 -2.22
C GLY A 114 34.71 -15.38 -2.58
N SER A 115 34.94 -14.56 -3.60
CA SER A 115 36.28 -14.29 -4.13
C SER A 115 37.08 -13.39 -3.19
N CYS A 116 37.88 -13.99 -2.31
CA CYS A 116 39.02 -13.32 -1.68
C CYS A 116 40.13 -12.95 -2.69
N SER A 117 40.00 -13.38 -3.95
CA SER A 117 40.99 -13.26 -5.03
C SER A 117 40.77 -12.06 -5.98
N SER A 118 39.94 -11.09 -5.58
CA SER A 118 40.03 -9.69 -6.05
C SER A 118 41.25 -9.04 -5.37
N GLY A 119 42.44 -9.47 -5.78
CA GLY A 119 43.65 -9.32 -4.99
C GLY A 119 44.27 -7.93 -5.02
N SER A 120 44.32 -7.27 -3.86
CA SER A 120 45.30 -6.21 -3.54
C SER A 120 45.38 -5.89 -2.03
N ALA A 121 45.06 -6.84 -1.14
CA ALA A 121 45.29 -6.65 0.29
C ALA A 121 46.80 -6.61 0.56
N LEU A 122 47.35 -5.41 0.75
CA LEU A 122 48.76 -5.18 1.06
C LEU A 122 49.06 -5.46 2.54
N THR A 123 48.04 -5.40 3.41
CA THR A 123 48.14 -5.77 4.82
C THR A 123 47.14 -6.86 5.21
N CYS A 124 47.42 -7.50 6.35
CA CYS A 124 46.53 -8.49 6.95
C CYS A 124 45.14 -7.91 7.27
N GLU A 125 45.07 -6.66 7.72
CA GLU A 125 43.82 -6.01 8.10
C GLU A 125 42.92 -5.75 6.88
N ASP A 126 43.50 -5.30 5.77
CA ASP A 126 42.79 -5.15 4.49
C ASP A 126 42.19 -6.50 4.04
N CYS A 127 42.96 -7.59 4.19
CA CYS A 127 42.50 -8.93 3.85
C CYS A 127 41.30 -9.39 4.68
N LEU A 128 41.28 -9.09 5.99
CA LEU A 128 40.16 -9.43 6.86
C LEU A 128 38.90 -8.61 6.52
N ARG A 129 39.06 -7.38 6.01
CA ARG A 129 37.98 -6.50 5.54
C ARG A 129 37.38 -6.93 4.19
N ILE A 130 38.14 -7.57 3.29
CA ILE A 130 37.63 -8.05 1.98
C ILE A 130 36.46 -9.04 2.12
N GLY A 131 36.43 -9.87 3.17
CA GLY A 131 35.26 -10.72 3.40
C GLY A 131 35.36 -11.72 4.57
N PRO A 132 34.23 -12.31 4.98
CA PRO A 132 34.09 -13.12 6.20
C PRO A 132 34.68 -14.54 6.12
N LEU A 133 35.16 -14.94 4.95
CA LEU A 133 35.77 -16.26 4.65
C LEU A 133 37.28 -16.16 4.33
N CYS A 134 37.82 -14.95 4.20
CA CYS A 134 39.23 -14.74 3.91
C CYS A 134 40.08 -14.97 5.16
N GLY A 135 41.34 -15.35 4.96
CA GLY A 135 42.38 -15.35 5.97
C GLY A 135 43.66 -14.80 5.37
N TRP A 136 44.62 -14.49 6.23
CA TRP A 136 45.93 -13.99 5.83
C TRP A 136 47.04 -14.95 6.26
N CYS A 137 47.86 -15.41 5.32
CA CYS A 137 49.04 -16.21 5.63
C CYS A 137 50.26 -15.32 5.90
N PHE A 138 50.71 -15.28 7.16
CA PHE A 138 51.89 -14.51 7.58
C PHE A 138 53.21 -15.31 7.60
N GLN A 139 53.20 -16.57 7.16
CA GLN A 139 54.40 -17.37 6.96
C GLN A 139 55.35 -16.71 5.94
N GLU A 140 56.64 -16.61 6.25
CA GLU A 140 57.59 -15.83 5.46
C GLU A 140 57.79 -16.38 4.05
N ASP A 141 58.03 -17.69 3.91
CA ASP A 141 58.33 -18.40 2.65
C ASP A 141 57.11 -18.72 1.77
N PHE A 142 55.91 -18.26 2.14
CA PHE A 142 54.65 -18.57 1.42
C PHE A 142 54.48 -17.87 0.05
N SER A 143 55.38 -16.96 -0.34
CA SER A 143 55.28 -16.21 -1.60
C SER A 143 56.38 -16.57 -2.59
N ASP A 144 56.07 -17.49 -3.52
CA ASP A 144 56.82 -17.65 -4.77
C ASP A 144 56.92 -16.32 -5.53
N GLU A 145 58.06 -16.05 -6.18
CA GLU A 145 58.44 -14.78 -6.83
C GLU A 145 57.50 -14.29 -7.96
N SER A 146 56.41 -15.00 -8.24
CA SER A 146 55.44 -14.71 -9.30
C SER A 146 54.04 -14.28 -8.79
N ASN A 147 53.76 -14.35 -7.48
CA ASN A 147 52.41 -14.11 -6.94
C ASN A 147 52.40 -13.23 -5.67
N PHE A 148 52.83 -11.97 -5.79
CA PHE A 148 52.86 -11.00 -4.69
C PHE A 148 51.49 -10.66 -4.06
N GLY A 149 50.37 -11.05 -4.68
CA GLY A 149 49.02 -10.95 -4.09
C GLY A 149 48.53 -12.23 -3.37
N GLY A 150 49.30 -13.31 -3.31
CA GLY A 150 48.81 -14.65 -2.93
C GLY A 150 48.56 -14.90 -1.43
N ARG A 151 48.90 -13.94 -0.56
CA ARG A 151 48.85 -14.07 0.92
C ARG A 151 47.45 -13.93 1.52
N CYS A 152 46.55 -13.23 0.83
CA CYS A 152 45.13 -13.17 1.16
C CYS A 152 44.36 -14.17 0.31
N ASP A 153 43.67 -15.12 0.93
CA ASP A 153 42.76 -16.03 0.23
C ASP A 153 41.76 -16.68 1.22
N THR A 154 40.88 -17.54 0.73
CA THR A 154 40.05 -18.38 1.61
C THR A 154 40.92 -19.36 2.43
N LEU A 155 40.44 -19.72 3.63
CA LEU A 155 41.16 -20.64 4.53
C LEU A 155 41.55 -21.97 3.86
N ASP A 156 40.66 -22.51 3.02
CA ASP A 156 40.88 -23.73 2.25
C ASP A 156 42.01 -23.54 1.23
N ASN A 157 42.02 -22.44 0.48
CA ASN A 157 43.04 -22.14 -0.52
C ASN A 157 44.42 -21.88 0.11
N LEU A 158 44.50 -21.20 1.25
CA LEU A 158 45.76 -21.01 1.98
C LEU A 158 46.31 -22.35 2.48
N SER A 159 45.44 -23.21 3.02
CA SER A 159 45.81 -24.56 3.46
C SER A 159 46.26 -25.44 2.29
N LEU A 160 45.59 -25.36 1.13
CA LEU A 160 45.95 -26.08 -0.10
C LEU A 160 47.25 -25.59 -0.74
N ARG A 161 47.60 -24.30 -0.56
CA ARG A 161 48.92 -23.74 -0.92
C ARG A 161 50.03 -24.09 0.10
N GLY A 162 49.69 -24.71 1.22
CA GLY A 162 50.66 -25.19 2.21
C GLY A 162 50.91 -24.30 3.43
N CYS A 163 50.13 -23.22 3.63
CA CYS A 163 50.25 -22.41 4.84
C CYS A 163 49.74 -23.20 6.07
N PRO A 164 50.55 -23.41 7.13
CA PRO A 164 50.08 -24.07 8.35
C PRO A 164 49.05 -23.20 9.09
N LEU A 165 48.07 -23.83 9.75
CA LEU A 165 46.98 -23.14 10.44
C LEU A 165 47.43 -22.13 11.51
N GLU A 166 48.62 -22.33 12.10
CA GLU A 166 49.21 -21.40 13.09
C GLU A 166 49.76 -20.10 12.46
N PHE A 167 49.97 -20.08 11.13
CA PHE A 167 50.38 -18.91 10.35
C PHE A 167 49.21 -18.25 9.60
N ILE A 168 47.96 -18.65 9.86
CA ILE A 168 46.76 -18.09 9.22
C ILE A 168 45.97 -17.25 10.24
N GLU A 169 45.93 -15.93 10.02
CA GLU A 169 45.03 -15.04 10.76
C GLU A 169 43.63 -15.11 10.14
N SER A 170 42.63 -15.48 10.95
CA SER A 170 41.22 -15.43 10.58
C SER A 170 40.33 -15.41 11.84
N PRO A 171 40.05 -14.24 12.42
CA PRO A 171 39.24 -14.15 13.63
C PRO A 171 37.81 -14.64 13.39
N VAL A 172 37.25 -15.31 14.41
CA VAL A 172 35.93 -15.94 14.36
C VAL A 172 34.97 -15.20 15.30
N SER A 173 33.81 -14.80 14.77
CA SER A 173 32.73 -14.18 15.55
C SER A 173 32.30 -15.09 16.71
N HIS A 174 32.20 -14.56 17.93
CA HIS A 174 31.84 -15.36 19.11
C HIS A 174 30.98 -14.59 20.13
N LEU A 175 30.16 -15.37 20.85
CA LEU A 175 29.19 -14.92 21.84
C LEU A 175 29.74 -15.12 23.26
N ARG A 176 29.63 -14.10 24.12
CA ARG A 176 29.81 -14.26 25.57
C ARG A 176 28.59 -13.76 26.33
N VAL A 177 27.92 -14.67 27.04
CA VAL A 177 26.87 -14.31 28.00
C VAL A 177 27.53 -13.68 29.22
N VAL A 178 27.18 -12.42 29.52
CA VAL A 178 27.64 -11.71 30.74
C VAL A 178 26.58 -11.80 31.83
N LYS A 179 25.30 -11.76 31.45
CA LYS A 179 24.19 -11.97 32.38
C LYS A 179 23.07 -12.79 31.72
N GLY A 180 22.74 -13.93 32.32
CA GLY A 180 21.69 -14.85 31.89
C GLY A 180 21.02 -15.53 33.08
N GLU A 181 20.32 -14.74 33.90
CA GLU A 181 19.44 -15.25 34.94
C GLU A 181 18.21 -15.92 34.30
N LEU A 182 17.79 -17.08 34.83
CA LEU A 182 16.66 -17.83 34.29
C LEU A 182 15.32 -17.10 34.46
N LEU A 183 14.43 -17.30 33.49
CA LEU A 183 13.05 -16.81 33.53
C LEU A 183 12.33 -17.29 34.80
N SER A 184 11.60 -16.38 35.46
CA SER A 184 10.93 -16.73 36.73
C SER A 184 9.79 -17.72 36.51
N LEU A 185 9.78 -18.84 37.26
CA LEU A 185 8.82 -19.91 37.03
C LEU A 185 7.47 -19.72 37.76
N THR A 186 7.44 -18.92 38.83
CA THR A 186 6.29 -18.77 39.74
C THR A 186 5.98 -17.29 40.04
N SER A 187 4.71 -17.00 40.35
CA SER A 187 4.24 -15.66 40.75
C SER A 187 4.60 -15.28 42.19
N GLU A 188 5.35 -16.10 42.95
CA GLU A 188 5.71 -15.82 44.35
C GLU A 188 6.70 -14.67 44.51
N LYS A 189 6.33 -13.66 45.31
CA LYS A 189 7.17 -12.50 45.66
C LYS A 189 8.26 -12.86 46.68
N ARG A 190 9.33 -13.55 46.26
CA ARG A 190 10.46 -13.86 47.17
C ARG A 190 11.61 -12.85 47.20
N ASP A 191 11.86 -12.08 46.12
CA ASP A 191 12.93 -11.07 46.14
C ASP A 191 12.70 -9.85 45.21
N GLY A 192 11.43 -9.43 45.05
CA GLY A 192 11.04 -8.15 44.41
C GLY A 192 11.25 -8.00 42.90
N LYS A 193 12.18 -8.76 42.28
CA LYS A 193 12.47 -8.73 40.84
C LYS A 193 11.97 -10.01 40.16
N ARG A 194 10.94 -9.89 39.31
CA ARG A 194 10.49 -10.95 38.39
C ARG A 194 11.29 -10.81 37.09
N ILE A 195 11.69 -11.93 36.48
CA ILE A 195 12.53 -11.96 35.27
C ILE A 195 11.71 -12.49 34.10
N GLN A 196 11.50 -11.62 33.10
CA GLN A 196 10.63 -11.82 31.94
C GLN A 196 11.39 -12.07 30.63
N MET A 197 12.68 -11.72 30.55
CA MET A 197 13.54 -11.93 29.38
C MET A 197 14.87 -12.58 29.80
N SER A 198 15.40 -13.49 28.97
CA SER A 198 16.70 -14.13 29.16
C SER A 198 17.37 -14.40 27.81
N PRO A 199 18.70 -14.18 27.65
CA PRO A 199 19.62 -13.54 28.60
C PRO A 199 19.35 -12.03 28.76
N GLN A 200 20.01 -11.38 29.72
CA GLN A 200 19.86 -9.93 29.97
C GLN A 200 21.08 -9.10 29.56
N LYS A 201 22.28 -9.69 29.46
CA LYS A 201 23.47 -9.00 28.94
C LYS A 201 24.38 -9.93 28.13
N LEU A 202 24.68 -9.54 26.90
CA LEU A 202 25.57 -10.23 25.97
C LEU A 202 26.73 -9.32 25.54
N VAL A 203 27.87 -9.92 25.24
CA VAL A 203 28.97 -9.31 24.47
C VAL A 203 29.16 -10.13 23.20
N LEU A 204 29.10 -9.49 22.04
CA LEU A 204 29.30 -10.08 20.72
C LEU A 204 30.63 -9.58 20.15
N ASN A 205 31.61 -10.48 20.00
CA ASN A 205 32.76 -10.19 19.14
C ASN A 205 32.37 -10.57 17.71
N LEU A 206 32.26 -9.59 16.82
CA LEU A 206 31.78 -9.78 15.45
C LEU A 206 32.87 -9.42 14.43
N ARG A 207 33.15 -10.34 13.51
CA ARG A 207 33.87 -10.04 12.27
C ARG A 207 32.89 -9.50 11.21
N PRO A 208 33.23 -8.43 10.47
CA PRO A 208 32.42 -7.92 9.37
C PRO A 208 32.00 -9.01 8.36
N GLY A 209 30.76 -8.93 7.88
CA GLY A 209 30.11 -9.88 6.99
C GLY A 209 29.83 -11.28 7.59
N ARG A 210 30.20 -11.57 8.84
CA ARG A 210 30.05 -12.91 9.45
C ARG A 210 28.96 -12.95 10.51
N GLN A 211 27.78 -13.43 10.09
CA GLN A 211 26.60 -13.63 10.92
C GLN A 211 26.85 -14.47 12.18
N LEU A 212 26.23 -14.08 13.30
CA LEU A 212 26.22 -14.77 14.58
C LEU A 212 24.78 -14.82 15.13
N THR A 213 24.28 -16.01 15.48
CA THR A 213 22.93 -16.20 16.01
C THR A 213 22.94 -16.51 17.51
N PHE A 214 22.01 -15.92 18.26
CA PHE A 214 21.71 -16.28 19.65
C PHE A 214 20.20 -16.41 19.89
N GLY A 215 19.81 -17.16 20.91
CA GLY A 215 18.42 -17.24 21.37
C GLY A 215 18.11 -16.20 22.46
N ALA A 216 16.92 -15.63 22.41
CA ALA A 216 16.35 -14.78 23.45
C ALA A 216 14.94 -15.27 23.80
N ASP A 217 14.75 -15.70 25.05
CA ASP A 217 13.48 -16.23 25.56
C ASP A 217 12.71 -15.14 26.31
N VAL A 218 11.40 -15.06 26.08
CA VAL A 218 10.49 -14.08 26.67
C VAL A 218 9.29 -14.77 27.30
N ARG A 219 8.93 -14.41 28.54
CA ARG A 219 7.80 -14.97 29.29
C ARG A 219 6.82 -13.94 29.82
N GLN A 220 5.53 -14.24 29.65
CA GLN A 220 4.42 -13.46 30.20
C GLN A 220 4.10 -13.83 31.66
N PHE A 221 3.66 -12.83 32.44
CA PHE A 221 3.08 -13.01 33.78
C PHE A 221 1.68 -12.40 33.86
N GLU A 222 0.88 -12.87 34.82
CA GLU A 222 -0.51 -12.44 35.05
C GLU A 222 -0.61 -10.98 35.54
N ASP A 223 0.29 -10.58 36.42
CA ASP A 223 0.22 -9.35 37.20
C ASP A 223 1.26 -8.33 36.69
N TYR A 224 0.94 -7.66 35.58
CA TYR A 224 1.73 -6.58 35.00
C TYR A 224 1.08 -5.21 35.26
N PRO A 225 1.83 -4.13 35.57
CA PRO A 225 1.25 -2.82 35.82
C PRO A 225 0.62 -2.21 34.57
N VAL A 226 -0.52 -1.54 34.73
CA VAL A 226 -1.23 -0.86 33.63
C VAL A 226 -1.52 0.58 34.03
N ASP A 227 -1.15 1.51 33.17
CA ASP A 227 -1.55 2.91 33.23
C ASP A 227 -2.60 3.15 32.15
N LEU A 228 -3.79 3.63 32.50
CA LEU A 228 -4.83 3.97 31.53
C LEU A 228 -5.14 5.46 31.62
N TYR A 229 -4.88 6.18 30.52
CA TYR A 229 -5.29 7.56 30.37
C TYR A 229 -6.51 7.63 29.46
N TYR A 230 -7.62 8.10 30.02
CA TYR A 230 -8.89 8.23 29.32
C TYR A 230 -8.97 9.65 28.73
N LEU A 231 -8.89 9.74 27.40
CA LEU A 231 -8.88 10.98 26.64
C LEU A 231 -10.19 11.13 25.88
N MET A 232 -11.03 12.04 26.35
CA MET A 232 -12.42 12.18 25.92
C MET A 232 -12.66 13.47 25.15
N ASP A 233 -13.39 13.34 24.05
CA ASP A 233 -14.05 14.43 23.36
C ASP A 233 -15.19 15.02 24.22
N LEU A 234 -15.19 16.35 24.41
CA LEU A 234 -16.25 17.10 25.10
C LEU A 234 -16.96 18.12 24.18
N SER A 235 -17.03 17.81 22.89
CA SER A 235 -17.98 18.41 21.94
C SER A 235 -19.44 18.24 22.38
N ALA A 236 -20.37 18.89 21.65
CA ALA A 236 -21.77 18.94 22.05
C ALA A 236 -22.56 17.65 21.80
N SER A 237 -22.07 16.77 20.93
CA SER A 237 -22.63 15.43 20.67
C SER A 237 -22.41 14.50 21.86
N MET A 238 -21.22 14.52 22.46
CA MET A 238 -20.74 13.63 23.53
C MET A 238 -21.43 13.82 24.91
N ILE A 239 -22.63 14.41 24.95
CA ILE A 239 -23.33 14.78 26.18
C ILE A 239 -23.91 13.55 26.91
N ASP A 240 -24.46 12.57 26.21
CA ASP A 240 -24.95 11.33 26.81
C ASP A 240 -23.81 10.34 27.14
N ASP A 241 -22.75 10.27 26.32
CA ASP A 241 -21.50 9.59 26.70
C ASP A 241 -20.95 10.14 28.03
N LEU A 242 -20.89 11.47 28.18
CA LEU A 242 -20.40 12.10 29.41
C LEU A 242 -21.26 11.74 30.62
N ASN A 243 -22.58 11.71 30.45
CA ASN A 243 -23.50 11.28 31.50
C ASN A 243 -23.32 9.79 31.83
N ARG A 244 -23.06 8.94 30.83
CA ARG A 244 -22.81 7.51 31.04
C ARG A 244 -21.47 7.24 31.72
N ILE A 245 -20.41 7.97 31.39
CA ILE A 245 -19.08 7.82 32.00
C ILE A 245 -19.10 8.30 33.47
N LYS A 246 -19.95 9.29 33.81
CA LYS A 246 -20.25 9.69 35.20
C LYS A 246 -20.88 8.55 36.04
N GLU A 247 -21.58 7.60 35.43
CA GLU A 247 -22.05 6.37 36.08
C GLU A 247 -20.98 5.27 36.09
N LEU A 248 -20.32 5.05 34.95
CA LEU A 248 -19.44 3.89 34.72
C LEU A 248 -18.05 3.98 35.36
N GLY A 249 -17.55 5.16 35.73
CA GLY A 249 -16.18 5.32 36.26
C GLY A 249 -15.87 4.44 37.49
N SER A 250 -16.85 4.23 38.37
CA SER A 250 -16.70 3.35 39.54
C SER A 250 -16.70 1.85 39.20
N SER A 251 -17.19 1.49 38.01
CA SER A 251 -17.18 0.13 37.47
C SER A 251 -15.91 -0.15 36.67
N LEU A 252 -15.38 0.82 35.91
CA LEU A 252 -14.08 0.72 35.22
C LEU A 252 -12.97 0.28 36.19
N SER A 253 -12.87 0.95 37.33
CA SER A 253 -11.91 0.60 38.39
C SER A 253 -12.06 -0.85 38.87
N LYS A 254 -13.30 -1.33 39.06
CA LYS A 254 -13.58 -2.65 39.62
C LYS A 254 -13.32 -3.78 38.63
N GLU A 255 -13.52 -3.56 37.34
CA GLU A 255 -13.20 -4.55 36.32
C GLU A 255 -11.70 -4.60 36.01
N MET A 256 -11.02 -3.44 35.92
CA MET A 256 -9.57 -3.41 35.70
C MET A 256 -8.78 -4.01 36.89
N ALA A 257 -9.26 -3.83 38.13
CA ALA A 257 -8.68 -4.46 39.33
C ALA A 257 -8.81 -5.99 39.36
N LYS A 258 -9.56 -6.63 38.45
CA LYS A 258 -9.57 -8.09 38.26
C LYS A 258 -8.48 -8.57 37.28
N LEU A 259 -7.88 -7.67 36.51
CA LEU A 259 -6.93 -7.97 35.44
C LEU A 259 -5.47 -7.67 35.81
N THR A 260 -5.25 -6.77 36.77
CA THR A 260 -3.92 -6.45 37.33
C THR A 260 -4.08 -5.92 38.75
N SER A 261 -3.12 -6.22 39.64
CA SER A 261 -3.13 -5.64 41.00
C SER A 261 -2.61 -4.19 41.05
N ASN A 262 -2.09 -3.67 39.93
CA ASN A 262 -1.29 -2.44 39.91
C ASN A 262 -1.74 -1.47 38.80
N PHE A 263 -3.00 -1.05 38.87
CA PHE A 263 -3.68 -0.19 37.91
C PHE A 263 -3.63 1.30 38.30
N LYS A 264 -3.40 2.18 37.31
CA LYS A 264 -3.62 3.63 37.43
C LYS A 264 -4.59 4.14 36.38
N LEU A 265 -5.36 5.16 36.76
CA LEU A 265 -6.34 5.82 35.91
C LEU A 265 -6.10 7.34 35.89
N GLY A 266 -6.16 7.95 34.71
CA GLY A 266 -6.10 9.40 34.49
C GLY A 266 -7.17 9.86 33.50
N PHE A 267 -7.41 11.17 33.44
CA PHE A 267 -8.44 11.76 32.58
C PHE A 267 -7.95 13.05 31.91
N GLY A 268 -8.28 13.21 30.63
CA GLY A 268 -8.06 14.41 29.82
C GLY A 268 -9.25 14.65 28.90
N ALA A 269 -9.43 15.92 28.52
CA ALA A 269 -10.53 16.36 27.67
C ALA A 269 -10.03 17.21 26.50
N PHE A 270 -10.67 17.08 25.34
CA PHE A 270 -10.43 17.90 24.16
C PHE A 270 -11.73 18.35 23.50
N VAL A 271 -11.61 19.36 22.64
CA VAL A 271 -12.59 19.77 21.62
C VAL A 271 -11.72 20.16 20.41
N ASP A 272 -11.73 21.43 19.96
CA ASP A 272 -10.81 21.91 18.94
C ASP A 272 -10.15 23.29 19.26
N LYS A 273 -9.17 23.69 18.44
CA LYS A 273 -8.44 24.95 18.48
C LYS A 273 -9.41 26.14 18.57
N PRO A 274 -9.35 26.96 19.65
CA PRO A 274 -10.32 28.05 19.85
C PRO A 274 -9.99 29.29 18.99
N VAL A 275 -10.05 29.12 17.66
CA VAL A 275 -9.81 30.14 16.62
C VAL A 275 -10.84 29.97 15.50
N SER A 276 -11.19 31.06 14.81
CA SER A 276 -11.96 30.99 13.55
C SER A 276 -11.12 30.27 12.48
N PRO A 277 -11.69 29.37 11.65
CA PRO A 277 -13.12 29.12 11.45
C PRO A 277 -13.77 28.11 12.43
N PHE A 278 -12.98 27.29 13.12
CA PHE A 278 -13.45 26.18 13.97
C PHE A 278 -14.40 26.62 15.10
N ILE A 279 -14.27 27.87 15.56
CA ILE A 279 -15.21 28.50 16.50
C ILE A 279 -15.82 29.80 15.97
N LYS A 280 -17.06 30.06 16.38
CA LYS A 280 -17.70 31.38 16.24
C LYS A 280 -17.04 32.35 17.22
N THR A 281 -16.48 33.44 16.69
CA THR A 281 -15.71 34.43 17.48
C THR A 281 -16.55 35.63 17.96
N THR A 282 -17.88 35.54 17.96
CA THR A 282 -18.73 36.62 18.52
C THR A 282 -18.73 36.57 20.05
N ARG A 283 -18.98 37.71 20.70
CA ARG A 283 -18.96 37.81 22.18
C ARG A 283 -20.00 36.93 22.88
N LYS A 284 -21.03 36.43 22.19
CA LYS A 284 -21.98 35.47 22.76
C LYS A 284 -21.43 34.05 22.69
N ASP A 285 -21.03 33.62 21.51
CA ASP A 285 -20.49 32.27 21.28
C ASP A 285 -19.20 32.02 22.09
N LEU A 286 -18.32 33.03 22.21
CA LEU A 286 -17.11 32.97 23.04
C LEU A 286 -17.39 32.86 24.56
N ALA A 287 -18.60 33.20 25.02
CA ALA A 287 -18.99 33.09 26.41
C ALA A 287 -19.75 31.79 26.70
N ASN A 288 -20.55 31.32 25.73
CA ASN A 288 -21.27 30.05 25.74
C ASN A 288 -21.54 29.67 24.27
N PRO A 289 -20.82 28.70 23.67
CA PRO A 289 -21.00 28.39 22.25
C PRO A 289 -22.31 27.65 21.96
N CYS A 290 -22.97 27.09 22.98
CA CYS A 290 -24.27 26.40 22.87
C CYS A 290 -25.49 27.33 22.99
N TRP A 291 -25.31 28.65 23.12
CA TRP A 291 -26.39 29.61 23.37
C TRP A 291 -27.53 29.60 22.35
N THR A 292 -27.28 29.12 21.12
CA THR A 292 -28.31 29.01 20.07
C THR A 292 -29.28 27.84 20.26
N GLN A 293 -29.03 26.95 21.23
CA GLN A 293 -29.89 25.80 21.59
C GLN A 293 -30.55 25.98 22.98
N ASP A 294 -30.56 27.21 23.52
CA ASP A 294 -30.97 27.55 24.89
C ASP A 294 -30.26 26.74 26.00
N ALA A 295 -29.08 26.19 25.69
CA ALA A 295 -28.22 25.42 26.58
C ALA A 295 -27.00 26.24 27.05
N GLU A 296 -26.45 25.89 28.22
CA GLU A 296 -25.20 26.45 28.76
C GLU A 296 -24.08 25.41 28.71
N CYS A 297 -22.97 25.76 28.06
CA CYS A 297 -21.79 24.90 27.93
C CYS A 297 -20.49 25.73 27.99
N LEU A 298 -19.35 25.05 28.17
CA LEU A 298 -18.07 25.72 28.38
C LEU A 298 -17.54 26.40 27.09
N PRO A 299 -16.80 27.51 27.21
CA PRO A 299 -16.02 28.05 26.10
C PRO A 299 -14.97 27.06 25.57
N THR A 300 -14.87 26.96 24.25
CA THR A 300 -14.07 25.99 23.51
C THR A 300 -12.58 25.99 23.88
N PHE A 301 -11.96 24.82 23.78
CA PHE A 301 -10.55 24.61 24.09
C PHE A 301 -9.99 23.41 23.32
N GLY A 302 -8.74 23.50 22.88
CA GLY A 302 -8.07 22.38 22.20
C GLY A 302 -7.87 21.18 23.12
N TYR A 303 -6.99 21.30 24.12
CA TYR A 303 -6.73 20.20 25.07
C TYR A 303 -6.55 20.71 26.51
N ARG A 304 -7.11 19.95 27.47
CA ARG A 304 -6.98 20.15 28.92
C ARG A 304 -6.71 18.81 29.61
N HIS A 305 -5.62 18.73 30.36
CA HIS A 305 -5.33 17.60 31.24
C HIS A 305 -6.00 17.80 32.60
N MET A 306 -6.82 16.84 33.03
CA MET A 306 -7.73 17.02 34.18
C MET A 306 -7.32 16.20 35.42
N LEU A 307 -6.75 15.01 35.22
CA LEU A 307 -6.33 14.10 36.29
C LEU A 307 -5.10 13.28 35.88
N SER A 308 -3.99 13.47 36.59
CA SER A 308 -2.77 12.65 36.50
C SER A 308 -3.03 11.22 36.97
N LEU A 309 -2.28 10.26 36.42
CA LEU A 309 -2.40 8.83 36.64
C LEU A 309 -2.31 8.47 38.13
N THR A 310 -3.45 8.06 38.69
CA THR A 310 -3.65 7.78 40.13
C THR A 310 -4.21 6.38 40.35
N GLU A 311 -3.79 5.74 41.44
CA GLU A 311 -4.34 4.47 41.95
C GLU A 311 -5.69 4.70 42.66
N ASP A 312 -5.90 5.91 43.19
CA ASP A 312 -7.17 6.34 43.78
C ASP A 312 -8.18 6.71 42.68
N THR A 313 -9.07 5.76 42.39
CA THR A 313 -10.12 5.89 41.39
C THR A 313 -11.37 6.63 41.89
N THR A 314 -11.44 7.03 43.16
CA THR A 314 -12.52 7.93 43.63
C THR A 314 -12.37 9.31 43.01
N LYS A 315 -11.13 9.81 42.91
CA LYS A 315 -10.77 11.07 42.23
C LYS A 315 -11.19 11.12 40.77
N PHE A 316 -11.14 10.00 40.05
CA PHE A 316 -11.62 9.94 38.66
C PHE A 316 -13.11 10.26 38.58
N ASN A 317 -13.94 9.64 39.41
CA ASN A 317 -15.38 9.90 39.46
C ASN A 317 -15.67 11.36 39.85
N GLU A 318 -14.95 11.88 40.85
CA GLU A 318 -15.06 13.29 41.26
C GLU A 318 -14.70 14.29 40.15
N VAL A 319 -13.65 14.01 39.38
CA VAL A 319 -13.20 14.88 38.27
C VAL A 319 -14.18 14.81 37.11
N VAL A 320 -14.62 13.60 36.73
CA VAL A 320 -15.58 13.37 35.63
C VAL A 320 -16.95 13.97 35.94
N GLN A 321 -17.45 13.87 37.18
CA GLN A 321 -18.71 14.50 37.60
C GLN A 321 -18.71 16.03 37.44
N LYS A 322 -17.55 16.68 37.61
CA LYS A 322 -17.38 18.14 37.48
C LYS A 322 -17.29 18.61 36.01
N GLN A 323 -17.18 17.69 35.04
CA GLN A 323 -17.07 18.07 33.62
C GLN A 323 -18.41 18.43 32.99
N GLN A 324 -18.33 19.35 32.02
CA GLN A 324 -19.41 19.83 31.18
C GLN A 324 -18.92 19.81 29.72
N ILE A 325 -19.87 19.67 28.78
CA ILE A 325 -19.58 19.79 27.34
C ILE A 325 -19.21 21.23 26.96
N SER A 326 -18.76 21.38 25.72
CA SER A 326 -18.40 22.59 24.98
C SER A 326 -18.95 22.45 23.55
N ALA A 327 -18.72 23.42 22.67
CA ALA A 327 -19.02 23.30 21.23
C ALA A 327 -18.02 24.04 20.33
N ASN A 328 -17.95 23.56 19.10
CA ASN A 328 -17.25 24.06 17.90
C ASN A 328 -18.28 24.43 16.82
N VAL A 329 -17.90 24.44 15.53
CA VAL A 329 -18.75 24.88 14.40
C VAL A 329 -18.90 23.82 13.30
N ASP A 330 -17.84 23.06 13.07
CA ASP A 330 -17.71 21.99 12.09
C ASP A 330 -17.75 20.59 12.76
N ASP A 331 -17.86 19.53 11.96
CA ASP A 331 -17.98 18.14 12.44
C ASP A 331 -16.60 17.48 12.71
N THR A 332 -15.54 18.27 12.82
CA THR A 332 -14.14 17.85 12.96
C THR A 332 -13.51 18.40 14.24
N GLU A 333 -12.74 17.55 14.93
CA GLU A 333 -12.20 17.84 16.27
C GLU A 333 -10.67 17.89 16.32
N GLY A 334 -10.13 18.56 17.34
CA GLY A 334 -8.70 18.71 17.58
C GLY A 334 -8.04 17.53 18.29
N GLY A 335 -8.60 16.33 18.20
CA GLY A 335 -8.20 15.16 18.98
C GLY A 335 -6.72 14.78 18.85
N PHE A 336 -6.11 15.01 17.68
CA PHE A 336 -4.69 14.75 17.44
C PHE A 336 -3.73 15.67 18.22
N ASP A 337 -4.07 16.94 18.47
CA ASP A 337 -3.31 17.80 19.41
C ASP A 337 -3.29 17.13 20.81
N ALA A 338 -4.45 16.61 21.23
CA ALA A 338 -4.65 16.06 22.56
C ALA A 338 -3.94 14.71 22.77
N ILE A 339 -3.98 13.81 21.78
CA ILE A 339 -3.22 12.54 21.79
C ILE A 339 -1.73 12.83 21.94
N LEU A 340 -1.18 13.76 21.14
CA LEU A 340 0.25 14.07 21.18
C LEU A 340 0.65 14.70 22.52
N GLN A 341 -0.10 15.67 23.03
CA GLN A 341 0.20 16.28 24.33
C GLN A 341 0.07 15.28 25.49
N ALA A 342 -0.91 14.37 25.46
CA ALA A 342 -0.99 13.26 26.42
C ALA A 342 0.18 12.26 26.29
N THR A 343 0.79 12.16 25.11
CA THR A 343 1.92 11.27 24.81
C THR A 343 3.25 11.85 25.30
N VAL A 344 3.54 13.13 25.01
CA VAL A 344 4.86 13.73 25.27
C VAL A 344 4.99 14.36 26.67
N CYS A 345 3.88 14.73 27.32
CA CYS A 345 3.90 15.35 28.65
C CYS A 345 4.06 14.35 29.82
N LYS A 346 5.02 13.42 29.72
CA LYS A 346 5.26 12.30 30.66
C LYS A 346 5.06 12.66 32.15
N GLU A 347 5.72 13.71 32.63
CA GLU A 347 5.68 14.11 34.05
C GLU A 347 4.32 14.67 34.50
N LYS A 348 3.60 15.39 33.63
CA LYS A 348 2.26 15.93 33.93
C LYS A 348 1.21 14.82 33.99
N ILE A 349 1.26 13.91 33.02
CA ILE A 349 0.30 12.80 32.92
C ILE A 349 0.60 11.71 33.97
N GLY A 350 1.88 11.45 34.27
CA GLY A 350 2.31 10.52 35.32
C GLY A 350 2.61 9.09 34.86
N TRP A 351 2.93 8.90 33.56
CA TRP A 351 3.23 7.59 32.95
C TRP A 351 4.40 6.88 33.65
N ARG A 352 4.24 5.59 33.98
CA ARG A 352 5.27 4.77 34.65
C ARG A 352 6.08 3.93 33.66
N ASN A 353 7.39 4.20 33.58
CA ASN A 353 8.38 3.46 32.77
C ASN A 353 8.22 1.92 32.78
N ASP A 354 7.82 1.34 33.92
CA ASP A 354 7.67 -0.10 34.14
C ASP A 354 6.19 -0.57 33.99
N SER A 355 5.43 -0.05 33.02
CA SER A 355 4.00 -0.33 32.86
C SER A 355 3.52 -0.37 31.41
N LEU A 356 2.32 -0.93 31.20
CA LEU A 356 1.62 -0.87 29.91
C LEU A 356 0.84 0.45 29.84
N HIS A 357 1.28 1.39 28.99
CA HIS A 357 0.62 2.67 28.77
C HIS A 357 -0.54 2.52 27.76
N LEU A 358 -1.79 2.59 28.23
CA LEU A 358 -3.00 2.56 27.40
C LEU A 358 -3.60 3.97 27.30
N LEU A 359 -3.58 4.55 26.09
CA LEU A 359 -4.23 5.81 25.78
C LEU A 359 -5.56 5.52 25.08
N VAL A 360 -6.67 5.68 25.80
CA VAL A 360 -8.02 5.44 25.27
C VAL A 360 -8.57 6.76 24.73
N PHE A 361 -8.72 6.85 23.41
CA PHE A 361 -9.24 8.02 22.71
C PHE A 361 -10.71 7.80 22.36
N VAL A 362 -11.60 8.71 22.75
CA VAL A 362 -13.06 8.56 22.67
C VAL A 362 -13.71 9.76 21.99
N THR A 363 -14.42 9.55 20.88
CA THR A 363 -15.13 10.58 20.08
C THR A 363 -16.20 9.95 19.17
N ASP A 364 -17.21 10.73 18.78
CA ASP A 364 -18.15 10.43 17.70
C ASP A 364 -17.91 11.23 16.41
N ALA A 365 -16.76 11.89 16.29
CA ALA A 365 -16.36 12.80 15.20
C ALA A 365 -15.07 12.34 14.46
N ASP A 366 -14.75 13.00 13.35
CA ASP A 366 -13.45 12.86 12.67
C ASP A 366 -12.44 13.88 13.24
N THR A 367 -11.15 13.69 12.98
CA THR A 367 -10.07 14.48 13.62
C THR A 367 -9.23 15.25 12.61
N HIS A 368 -8.94 16.51 12.92
CA HIS A 368 -8.01 17.33 12.16
C HIS A 368 -6.56 16.83 12.26
N PHE A 369 -5.78 17.03 11.21
CA PHE A 369 -4.36 16.64 11.16
C PHE A 369 -3.51 17.58 10.31
N GLY A 370 -2.25 17.81 10.73
CA GLY A 370 -1.31 18.68 10.01
C GLY A 370 -1.88 20.06 9.62
N MET A 371 -1.92 20.30 8.31
CA MET A 371 -2.15 21.60 7.69
C MET A 371 -3.59 22.12 7.72
N ASP A 372 -4.58 21.40 8.26
CA ASP A 372 -5.98 21.88 8.33
C ASP A 372 -6.09 23.25 9.02
N SER A 373 -5.30 23.44 10.08
CA SER A 373 -5.15 24.68 10.84
C SER A 373 -4.69 25.91 10.03
N LYS A 374 -4.20 25.71 8.80
CA LYS A 374 -3.92 26.78 7.82
C LYS A 374 -5.17 27.60 7.48
N LEU A 375 -6.37 27.01 7.60
CA LEU A 375 -7.64 27.72 7.47
C LEU A 375 -7.84 28.79 8.57
N ALA A 376 -7.28 28.57 9.76
CA ALA A 376 -7.21 29.55 10.86
C ALA A 376 -5.98 30.48 10.79
N GLY A 377 -5.20 30.40 9.70
CA GLY A 377 -3.95 31.16 9.54
C GLY A 377 -2.77 30.61 10.36
N ILE A 378 -2.90 29.43 10.95
CA ILE A 378 -1.82 28.77 11.70
C ILE A 378 -0.97 27.97 10.71
N VAL A 379 0.32 28.31 10.62
CA VAL A 379 1.26 27.76 9.62
C VAL A 379 2.64 27.44 10.22
N ILE A 380 2.67 27.13 11.52
CA ILE A 380 3.87 26.74 12.26
C ILE A 380 3.73 25.26 12.61
N PRO A 381 4.46 24.35 11.95
CA PRO A 381 4.36 22.91 12.20
C PRO A 381 4.52 22.55 13.67
N HIS A 382 3.75 21.55 14.13
CA HIS A 382 3.82 21.09 15.52
C HIS A 382 5.23 20.60 15.86
N ASP A 383 5.82 21.07 16.96
CA ASP A 383 7.26 20.87 17.28
C ASP A 383 7.60 19.54 17.98
N GLY A 384 6.58 18.77 18.35
CA GLY A 384 6.69 17.45 18.98
C GLY A 384 6.90 17.49 20.50
N LYS A 385 6.68 18.63 21.17
CA LYS A 385 7.01 18.83 22.59
C LYS A 385 5.80 19.11 23.46
N CYS A 386 5.99 19.00 24.77
CA CYS A 386 4.97 19.30 25.77
C CYS A 386 4.80 20.82 25.96
N HIS A 387 3.57 21.33 25.84
CA HIS A 387 3.24 22.75 26.09
C HIS A 387 2.03 22.92 27.02
N LEU A 388 1.86 21.99 27.97
CA LEU A 388 0.90 22.11 29.08
C LEU A 388 1.42 23.11 30.13
N ASP A 389 0.61 24.12 30.45
CA ASP A 389 0.92 25.09 31.51
C ASP A 389 0.64 24.56 32.92
N ASN A 390 0.72 25.44 33.92
CA ASN A 390 0.43 25.13 35.33
C ASN A 390 -1.07 25.04 35.65
N GLU A 391 -1.95 25.43 34.72
CA GLU A 391 -3.39 25.18 34.77
C GLU A 391 -3.78 23.92 33.96
N ASN A 392 -2.77 23.16 33.51
CA ASN A 392 -2.88 21.95 32.68
C ASN A 392 -3.60 22.15 31.34
N LYS A 393 -3.53 23.36 30.77
CA LYS A 393 -4.07 23.72 29.44
C LYS A 393 -2.98 23.67 28.38
N TYR A 394 -3.34 23.23 27.17
CA TYR A 394 -2.43 23.23 26.03
C TYR A 394 -2.27 24.64 25.42
N THR A 395 -1.15 25.29 25.71
CA THR A 395 -0.92 26.72 25.39
C THR A 395 -0.64 27.02 23.93
N LYS A 396 -0.22 26.03 23.13
CA LYS A 396 0.13 26.22 21.70
C LYS A 396 -0.99 25.88 20.72
N SER A 397 -2.16 25.47 21.21
CA SER A 397 -3.34 25.13 20.39
C SER A 397 -3.65 26.18 19.31
N THR A 398 -3.55 27.47 19.63
CA THR A 398 -3.84 28.59 18.72
C THR A 398 -2.63 29.11 17.93
N ALA A 399 -1.47 28.44 18.03
CA ALA A 399 -0.18 28.93 17.51
C ALA A 399 0.65 27.88 16.76
N MET A 400 0.37 26.59 16.92
CA MET A 400 0.98 25.48 16.20
C MET A 400 -0.09 24.70 15.41
N GLU A 401 0.33 24.14 14.28
CA GLU A 401 -0.49 23.24 13.48
C GLU A 401 -0.92 22.00 14.29
N TYR A 402 -1.90 21.24 13.80
CA TYR A 402 -2.14 19.90 14.34
C TYR A 402 -0.93 19.02 14.01
N PRO A 403 -0.58 18.01 14.84
CA PRO A 403 0.49 17.09 14.46
C PRO A 403 0.11 16.28 13.22
N SER A 404 1.12 15.93 12.42
CA SER A 404 0.96 14.96 11.35
C SER A 404 0.89 13.53 11.90
N LEU A 405 0.28 12.61 11.14
CA LEU A 405 0.20 11.20 11.52
C LEU A 405 1.59 10.57 11.73
N GLY A 406 2.60 10.98 10.95
CA GLY A 406 3.99 10.54 11.13
C GLY A 406 4.60 10.96 12.48
N GLN A 407 4.35 12.21 12.90
CA GLN A 407 4.81 12.70 14.21
C GLN A 407 4.07 12.03 15.38
N LEU A 408 2.78 11.71 15.21
CA LEU A 408 2.03 10.90 16.17
C LEU A 408 2.64 9.50 16.31
N ILE A 409 2.94 8.82 15.19
CA ILE A 409 3.58 7.50 15.18
C ILE A 409 4.95 7.57 15.89
N GLU A 410 5.79 8.52 15.52
CA GLU A 410 7.12 8.74 16.12
C GLU A 410 7.01 8.86 17.66
N LYS A 411 6.11 9.74 18.14
CA LYS A 411 5.99 9.99 19.59
C LYS A 411 5.23 8.89 20.33
N LEU A 412 4.27 8.20 19.73
CA LEU A 412 3.62 7.04 20.36
C LEU A 412 4.63 5.90 20.57
N VAL A 413 5.49 5.63 19.58
CA VAL A 413 6.55 4.61 19.68
C VAL A 413 7.63 5.04 20.69
N GLU A 414 8.20 6.25 20.58
CA GLU A 414 9.22 6.77 21.50
C GLU A 414 8.77 6.71 22.97
N ASN A 415 7.49 7.02 23.22
CA ASN A 415 6.93 7.05 24.57
C ASN A 415 6.28 5.71 25.00
N ASN A 416 6.31 4.68 24.14
CA ASN A 416 5.78 3.34 24.36
C ASN A 416 4.29 3.36 24.74
N ILE A 417 3.48 4.12 23.99
CA ILE A 417 2.04 4.35 24.27
C ILE A 417 1.17 3.65 23.22
N LEU A 418 0.25 2.81 23.70
CA LEU A 418 -0.70 2.07 22.89
C LEU A 418 -2.01 2.84 22.78
N LEU A 419 -2.35 3.24 21.55
CA LEU A 419 -3.53 4.03 21.25
C LEU A 419 -4.74 3.12 20.97
N ILE A 420 -5.82 3.31 21.72
CA ILE A 420 -7.09 2.61 21.56
C ILE A 420 -8.11 3.64 21.05
N PHE A 421 -8.44 3.59 19.76
CA PHE A 421 -9.51 4.39 19.16
C PHE A 421 -10.86 3.75 19.49
N ALA A 422 -11.59 4.33 20.44
CA ALA A 422 -12.96 3.93 20.74
C ALA A 422 -13.92 4.94 20.09
N VAL A 423 -14.46 4.57 18.93
CA VAL A 423 -15.21 5.50 18.05
C VAL A 423 -16.51 4.89 17.56
N THR A 424 -17.50 5.73 17.25
CA THR A 424 -18.82 5.23 16.79
C THR A 424 -18.77 4.61 15.40
N ASP A 425 -19.85 3.91 15.03
CA ASP A 425 -19.93 3.12 13.79
C ASP A 425 -19.75 3.95 12.50
N LYS A 426 -19.99 5.28 12.55
CA LYS A 426 -19.82 6.18 11.39
C LYS A 426 -18.34 6.31 11.01
N GLN A 427 -17.46 6.64 11.97
CA GLN A 427 -16.03 6.86 11.75
C GLN A 427 -15.18 5.60 11.90
N LEU A 428 -15.79 4.47 12.28
CA LEU A 428 -15.13 3.18 12.50
C LEU A 428 -14.21 2.75 11.35
N ASN A 429 -14.50 3.13 10.10
CA ASN A 429 -13.65 2.82 8.95
C ASN A 429 -12.50 3.83 8.76
N THR A 430 -12.70 5.11 9.08
CA THR A 430 -11.62 6.13 9.06
C THR A 430 -10.54 5.77 10.08
N TYR A 431 -10.91 5.52 11.34
CA TYR A 431 -9.95 5.19 12.39
C TYR A 431 -9.30 3.81 12.22
N LYS A 432 -9.93 2.85 11.50
CA LYS A 432 -9.23 1.63 11.04
C LYS A 432 -8.08 1.95 10.10
N ASN A 433 -8.28 2.86 9.14
CA ASN A 433 -7.24 3.27 8.21
C ASN A 433 -6.08 4.00 8.92
N TYR A 434 -6.38 4.78 9.97
CA TYR A 434 -5.33 5.33 10.84
C TYR A 434 -4.63 4.24 11.67
N ALA A 435 -5.36 3.29 12.26
CA ALA A 435 -4.77 2.19 13.03
C ALA A 435 -3.90 1.23 12.19
N THR A 436 -4.19 1.05 10.89
CA THR A 436 -3.29 0.28 10.00
C THR A 436 -1.95 0.98 9.73
N LEU A 437 -1.82 2.26 10.07
CA LEU A 437 -0.59 3.05 9.91
C LEU A 437 0.15 3.26 11.25
N ILE A 438 -0.54 3.18 12.40
CA ILE A 438 0.05 3.35 13.74
C ILE A 438 0.36 1.97 14.35
N PRO A 439 1.64 1.59 14.55
CA PRO A 439 2.00 0.30 15.15
C PRO A 439 1.37 0.12 16.55
N GLY A 440 0.73 -1.02 16.78
CA GLY A 440 0.08 -1.34 18.05
C GLY A 440 -1.24 -0.61 18.34
N ALA A 441 -1.71 0.28 17.46
CA ALA A 441 -3.02 0.91 17.63
C ALA A 441 -4.16 -0.08 17.39
N THR A 442 -5.25 0.07 18.15
CA THR A 442 -6.44 -0.78 18.04
C THR A 442 -7.71 0.07 17.89
N VAL A 443 -8.76 -0.49 17.27
CA VAL A 443 -10.05 0.21 17.08
C VAL A 443 -11.18 -0.60 17.68
N GLY A 444 -11.91 0.02 18.61
CA GLY A 444 -13.14 -0.50 19.19
C GLY A 444 -14.36 0.26 18.68
N ARG A 445 -15.39 -0.45 18.23
CA ARG A 445 -16.71 0.14 17.94
C ARG A 445 -17.38 0.56 19.23
N LEU A 446 -17.45 1.85 19.47
CA LEU A 446 -18.20 2.46 20.57
C LEU A 446 -19.72 2.34 20.30
N ALA A 447 -20.49 2.06 21.34
CA ALA A 447 -21.93 2.29 21.34
C ALA A 447 -22.22 3.80 21.41
N SER A 448 -23.36 4.27 20.94
CA SER A 448 -23.68 5.71 20.94
C SER A 448 -23.92 6.32 22.34
N ASP A 449 -23.87 5.50 23.40
CA ASP A 449 -23.92 5.94 24.81
C ASP A 449 -22.56 5.72 25.53
N SER A 450 -21.49 5.35 24.83
CA SER A 450 -20.26 4.77 25.41
C SER A 450 -20.46 3.51 26.27
N GLY A 451 -21.64 2.89 26.29
CA GLY A 451 -22.03 1.87 27.27
C GLY A 451 -21.20 0.58 27.22
N ASN A 452 -20.49 0.33 26.12
CA ASN A 452 -19.60 -0.82 25.93
C ASN A 452 -18.10 -0.52 26.15
N ILE A 453 -17.70 0.72 26.47
CA ILE A 453 -16.29 1.15 26.53
C ILE A 453 -15.43 0.24 27.43
N LEU A 454 -15.98 -0.24 28.55
CA LEU A 454 -15.31 -1.17 29.46
C LEU A 454 -14.91 -2.48 28.77
N GLN A 455 -15.79 -3.01 27.92
CA GLN A 455 -15.56 -4.26 27.19
C GLN A 455 -14.52 -4.07 26.08
N LEU A 456 -14.48 -2.89 25.44
CA LEU A 456 -13.46 -2.54 24.45
C LEU A 456 -12.07 -2.49 25.08
N ILE A 457 -11.92 -1.81 26.21
CA ILE A 457 -10.67 -1.73 26.98
C ILE A 457 -10.20 -3.14 27.41
N ILE A 458 -11.11 -3.94 27.96
CA ILE A 458 -10.80 -5.32 28.41
C ILE A 458 -10.43 -6.23 27.23
N LYS A 459 -11.08 -6.07 26.06
CA LYS A 459 -10.70 -6.80 24.83
C LYS A 459 -9.30 -6.38 24.39
N ALA A 460 -9.07 -5.09 24.19
CA ALA A 460 -7.78 -4.56 23.73
C ALA A 460 -6.63 -4.99 24.65
N TYR A 461 -6.81 -4.91 25.98
CA TYR A 461 -5.83 -5.43 26.93
C TYR A 461 -5.53 -6.92 26.73
N LYS A 462 -6.55 -7.77 26.59
CA LYS A 462 -6.36 -9.22 26.36
C LYS A 462 -5.73 -9.53 25.00
N GLU A 463 -6.05 -8.76 23.97
CA GLU A 463 -5.51 -8.88 22.62
C GLU A 463 -4.02 -8.51 22.62
N LEU A 464 -3.66 -7.38 23.23
CA LEU A 464 -2.26 -6.97 23.48
C LEU A 464 -1.48 -7.97 24.34
N ARG A 465 -2.10 -8.57 25.37
CA ARG A 465 -1.49 -9.66 26.15
C ARG A 465 -1.45 -11.01 25.43
N SER A 466 -2.10 -11.16 24.26
CA SER A 466 -1.98 -12.36 23.43
C SER A 466 -0.81 -12.30 22.45
N GLU A 467 -0.02 -11.23 22.46
CA GLU A 467 1.10 -11.03 21.55
C GLU A 467 2.40 -10.69 22.27
N VAL A 468 3.54 -11.05 21.67
CA VAL A 468 4.88 -10.62 22.07
C VAL A 468 5.64 -10.25 20.81
N GLU A 469 6.11 -9.01 20.72
CA GLU A 469 6.93 -8.50 19.62
C GLU A 469 8.23 -7.91 20.18
N LEU A 470 9.36 -8.13 19.49
CA LEU A 470 10.65 -7.53 19.86
C LEU A 470 10.89 -6.18 19.17
N GLU A 471 11.49 -5.27 19.92
CA GLU A 471 11.94 -3.95 19.50
C GLU A 471 13.46 -3.84 19.70
N VAL A 472 14.16 -3.18 18.77
CA VAL A 472 15.60 -2.90 18.84
C VAL A 472 15.78 -1.41 19.03
N THR A 473 16.63 -1.02 19.99
CA THR A 473 16.88 0.38 20.36
C THR A 473 18.37 0.60 20.64
N GLY A 474 18.86 1.83 20.49
CA GLY A 474 20.28 2.17 20.59
C GLY A 474 20.89 2.51 19.22
N ASP A 475 22.21 2.46 19.13
CA ASP A 475 22.94 2.74 17.88
C ASP A 475 23.04 1.47 17.02
N THR A 476 22.22 1.41 15.96
CA THR A 476 22.17 0.28 15.01
C THR A 476 22.95 0.52 13.71
N ASP A 477 23.60 1.66 13.53
CA ASP A 477 24.20 2.01 12.24
C ASP A 477 25.36 1.05 11.90
N GLY A 478 25.36 0.49 10.68
CA GLY A 478 26.32 -0.54 10.28
C GLY A 478 26.06 -1.94 10.85
N VAL A 479 24.95 -2.17 11.56
CA VAL A 479 24.60 -3.47 12.19
C VAL A 479 23.24 -3.96 11.71
N ARG A 480 23.19 -5.14 11.09
CA ARG A 480 21.93 -5.77 10.66
C ARG A 480 21.45 -6.80 11.68
N PHE A 481 20.13 -6.85 11.86
CA PHE A 481 19.44 -7.83 12.68
C PHE A 481 18.41 -8.61 11.86
N TYR A 482 18.48 -9.93 11.93
CA TYR A 482 17.49 -10.85 11.34
C TYR A 482 16.81 -11.65 12.46
N PHE A 483 15.49 -11.77 12.40
CA PHE A 483 14.69 -12.41 13.43
C PHE A 483 14.02 -13.68 12.93
N THR A 484 13.95 -14.69 13.79
CA THR A 484 13.12 -15.88 13.62
C THR A 484 12.37 -16.15 14.91
N ALA A 485 11.05 -16.03 14.88
CA ALA A 485 10.20 -16.29 16.04
C ALA A 485 9.87 -17.78 16.14
N ILE A 486 9.88 -18.31 17.37
CA ILE A 486 9.51 -19.69 17.71
C ILE A 486 8.40 -19.61 18.75
N CYS A 487 7.16 -19.75 18.28
CA CYS A 487 5.95 -19.64 19.08
C CYS A 487 5.53 -21.03 19.64
N GLN A 488 4.53 -21.08 20.53
CA GLN A 488 4.16 -22.33 21.24
C GLN A 488 3.83 -23.52 20.33
N ASP A 489 3.29 -23.29 19.12
CA ASP A 489 2.95 -24.35 18.17
C ASP A 489 4.18 -25.14 17.65
N GLY A 490 5.40 -24.74 18.03
CA GLY A 490 6.65 -25.22 17.44
C GLY A 490 6.90 -24.66 16.02
N ALA A 491 6.02 -23.76 15.56
CA ALA A 491 6.15 -23.09 14.28
C ALA A 491 7.35 -22.12 14.28
N ILE A 492 8.28 -22.34 13.35
CA ILE A 492 9.46 -21.50 13.16
C ILE A 492 9.14 -20.46 12.09
N LEU A 493 8.88 -19.23 12.52
CA LEU A 493 8.48 -18.11 11.67
C LEU A 493 9.71 -17.29 11.24
N GLN A 494 10.25 -17.64 10.07
CA GLN A 494 11.39 -16.96 9.45
C GLN A 494 11.06 -15.50 9.11
N GLY A 495 11.96 -14.58 9.42
CA GLY A 495 11.80 -13.14 9.20
C GLY A 495 10.82 -12.45 10.16
N GLN A 496 10.19 -13.18 11.09
CA GLN A 496 9.25 -12.62 12.06
C GLN A 496 9.94 -12.31 13.40
N LYS A 497 9.59 -11.15 13.97
CA LYS A 497 9.98 -10.72 15.33
C LYS A 497 8.82 -10.70 16.31
N LYS A 498 7.72 -11.38 15.96
CA LYS A 498 6.43 -11.38 16.66
C LYS A 498 5.87 -12.80 16.80
N CYS A 499 5.27 -13.09 17.94
CA CYS A 499 4.32 -14.19 18.17
C CYS A 499 2.96 -13.63 18.60
N SER A 500 1.89 -14.29 18.18
CA SER A 500 0.48 -13.96 18.50
C SER A 500 -0.25 -15.19 19.03
N HIS A 501 -1.49 -15.00 19.52
CA HIS A 501 -2.34 -16.06 20.12
C HIS A 501 -1.77 -16.75 21.37
N LEU A 502 -0.91 -16.04 22.10
CA LEU A 502 -0.31 -16.51 23.35
C LEU A 502 -1.29 -16.40 24.52
N TYR A 503 -1.14 -17.30 25.48
CA TYR A 503 -1.80 -17.27 26.78
C TYR A 503 -0.88 -16.70 27.86
N ILE A 504 -1.48 -16.23 28.95
CA ILE A 504 -0.75 -15.67 30.08
C ILE A 504 0.01 -16.79 30.81
N GLY A 505 1.32 -16.61 30.98
CA GLY A 505 2.22 -17.63 31.51
C GLY A 505 3.05 -18.35 30.44
N ASP A 506 2.74 -18.13 29.16
CA ASP A 506 3.49 -18.71 28.04
C ASP A 506 4.90 -18.13 27.91
N THR A 507 5.80 -18.95 27.36
CA THR A 507 7.16 -18.58 26.98
C THR A 507 7.30 -18.74 25.47
N VAL A 508 7.96 -17.79 24.81
CA VAL A 508 8.32 -17.82 23.39
C VAL A 508 9.82 -17.55 23.24
N SER A 509 10.41 -18.08 22.17
CA SER A 509 11.84 -17.94 21.89
C SER A 509 12.05 -17.22 20.56
N PHE A 510 13.03 -16.32 20.52
CA PHE A 510 13.43 -15.63 19.29
C PHE A 510 14.90 -15.94 19.01
N ASN A 511 15.17 -16.51 17.83
CA ASN A 511 16.53 -16.58 17.32
C ASN A 511 16.84 -15.25 16.62
N VAL A 512 17.83 -14.53 17.14
CA VAL A 512 18.31 -13.26 16.63
C VAL A 512 19.67 -13.48 16.00
N THR A 513 19.78 -13.23 14.69
CA THR A 513 21.04 -13.26 13.95
C THR A 513 21.53 -11.84 13.72
N VAL A 514 22.77 -11.56 14.12
CA VAL A 514 23.40 -10.25 13.99
C VAL A 514 24.53 -10.33 12.97
N GLU A 515 24.60 -9.33 12.08
CA GLU A 515 25.66 -9.15 11.09
C GLU A 515 26.23 -7.74 11.24
N LEU A 516 27.55 -7.62 11.15
CA LEU A 516 28.25 -6.34 11.13
C LEU A 516 28.62 -6.02 9.66
N GLU A 517 28.20 -4.87 9.14
CA GLU A 517 28.46 -4.48 7.74
C GLU A 517 29.93 -4.11 7.52
N GLU A 518 30.45 -3.19 8.33
CA GLU A 518 31.81 -2.64 8.24
C GLU A 518 32.53 -2.66 9.58
N CYS A 519 33.85 -2.47 9.59
CA CYS A 519 34.61 -2.39 10.83
C CYS A 519 34.33 -1.08 11.59
N LEU A 520 33.91 -1.18 12.86
CA LEU A 520 33.65 -0.03 13.73
C LEU A 520 34.93 0.43 14.44
N ASN A 521 35.04 1.73 14.69
CA ASN A 521 36.15 2.31 15.47
C ASN A 521 35.96 2.16 16.99
N GLU A 522 34.71 2.08 17.45
CA GLU A 522 34.35 1.96 18.87
C GLU A 522 33.27 0.87 19.08
N PRO A 523 33.19 0.23 20.26
CA PRO A 523 32.13 -0.74 20.57
C PRO A 523 30.75 -0.07 20.62
N LYS A 524 29.71 -0.76 20.11
CA LYS A 524 28.33 -0.27 20.14
C LYS A 524 27.49 -0.92 21.24
N HIS A 525 26.57 -0.13 21.80
CA HIS A 525 25.59 -0.60 22.78
C HIS A 525 24.18 -0.56 22.19
N ILE A 526 23.55 -1.73 22.13
CA ILE A 526 22.21 -1.95 21.57
C ILE A 526 21.36 -2.66 22.61
N VAL A 527 20.07 -2.36 22.68
CA VAL A 527 19.12 -2.94 23.62
C VAL A 527 17.93 -3.53 22.84
N ILE A 528 17.73 -4.84 22.99
CA ILE A 528 16.54 -5.54 22.50
C ILE A 528 15.56 -5.68 23.67
N LYS A 529 14.29 -5.30 23.48
CA LYS A 529 13.24 -5.44 24.50
C LYS A 529 11.95 -6.00 23.89
N PRO A 530 11.11 -6.74 24.64
CA PRO A 530 9.74 -7.02 24.22
C PRO A 530 8.89 -5.76 24.37
N PHE A 531 8.00 -5.51 23.41
CA PHE A 531 7.18 -4.30 23.39
C PHE A 531 6.29 -4.19 24.65
N GLY A 532 6.42 -3.10 25.39
CA GLY A 532 5.66 -2.85 26.63
C GLY A 532 6.13 -3.66 27.86
N PHE A 533 7.27 -4.35 27.79
CA PHE A 533 7.87 -5.09 28.92
C PHE A 533 9.02 -4.28 29.57
N ARG A 534 9.23 -4.49 30.87
CA ARG A 534 10.32 -3.87 31.64
C ARG A 534 11.69 -4.42 31.29
N ASP A 535 11.80 -5.75 31.26
CA ASP A 535 13.10 -6.41 31.13
C ASP A 535 13.59 -6.38 29.69
N SER A 536 14.88 -6.16 29.53
CA SER A 536 15.56 -6.05 28.24
C SER A 536 16.85 -6.86 28.22
N LEU A 537 17.34 -7.06 26.99
CA LEU A 537 18.62 -7.66 26.66
C LEU A 537 19.57 -6.55 26.19
N GLU A 538 20.55 -6.22 27.02
CA GLU A 538 21.68 -5.37 26.66
C GLU A 538 22.69 -6.16 25.80
N ILE A 539 23.13 -5.57 24.70
CA ILE A 539 24.10 -6.13 23.77
C ILE A 539 25.25 -5.14 23.57
N GLU A 540 26.46 -5.58 23.84
CA GLU A 540 27.69 -4.85 23.54
C GLU A 540 28.38 -5.52 22.33
N ILE A 541 28.55 -4.78 21.24
CA ILE A 541 29.16 -5.29 20.01
C ILE A 541 30.59 -4.76 19.91
N GLN A 542 31.55 -5.69 19.84
CA GLN A 542 32.98 -5.43 19.73
C GLN A 542 33.46 -5.89 18.32
N PRO A 543 34.10 -5.01 17.53
CA PRO A 543 34.55 -5.33 16.17
C PRO A 543 35.86 -6.13 16.17
N ALA A 544 35.87 -7.28 15.47
CA ALA A 544 37.02 -8.18 15.37
C ALA A 544 37.70 -8.07 13.99
N CYS A 545 38.47 -7.00 13.78
CA CYS A 545 39.07 -6.65 12.48
C CYS A 545 40.60 -6.69 12.44
N SER A 546 41.28 -6.47 13.57
CA SER A 546 42.74 -6.47 13.67
C SER A 546 43.30 -7.90 13.68
N CYS A 547 44.53 -8.04 13.16
CA CYS A 547 45.27 -9.30 13.14
C CYS A 547 46.19 -9.41 14.35
N SER A 548 46.29 -10.59 14.95
CA SER A 548 47.15 -10.85 16.11
C SER A 548 48.63 -10.54 15.79
N CYS A 549 49.08 -10.89 14.58
CA CYS A 549 50.42 -10.65 14.05
C CYS A 549 50.83 -9.17 13.97
N GLN A 550 49.91 -8.21 13.95
CA GLN A 550 50.24 -6.76 13.96
C GLN A 550 50.94 -6.37 15.27
N SER A 551 50.71 -7.09 16.37
CA SER A 551 51.37 -6.84 17.67
C SER A 551 52.88 -7.13 17.68
N ASN A 552 53.39 -7.86 16.68
CA ASN A 552 54.79 -8.29 16.56
C ASN A 552 55.56 -7.54 15.43
N ALA A 553 55.11 -6.35 15.02
CA ALA A 553 55.70 -5.61 13.91
C ALA A 553 57.15 -5.13 14.19
N GLU A 554 58.09 -5.44 13.29
CA GLU A 554 59.47 -4.97 13.32
C GLU A 554 59.60 -3.62 12.56
N HIS A 555 59.62 -2.50 13.28
CA HIS A 555 59.89 -1.20 12.67
C HIS A 555 61.35 -1.08 12.17
N ASN A 556 61.52 -0.54 10.94
CA ASN A 556 62.82 -0.42 10.27
C ASN A 556 63.58 -1.77 10.16
N SER A 557 62.86 -2.85 9.86
CA SER A 557 63.45 -4.19 9.74
C SER A 557 64.52 -4.26 8.64
N SER A 558 65.59 -5.02 8.89
CA SER A 558 66.64 -5.28 7.90
C SER A 558 66.12 -5.99 6.65
N ARG A 559 65.05 -6.78 6.80
CA ARG A 559 64.34 -7.53 5.75
C ARG A 559 63.74 -6.63 4.66
N CYS A 560 63.45 -5.38 4.99
CA CYS A 560 62.84 -4.40 4.09
C CYS A 560 63.91 -3.43 3.58
N SER A 561 64.83 -3.93 2.75
CA SER A 561 66.00 -3.20 2.23
C SER A 561 66.75 -2.40 3.30
N ASN A 562 67.24 -3.10 4.34
CA ASN A 562 68.05 -2.55 5.42
C ASN A 562 67.43 -1.32 6.13
N GLY A 563 66.17 -1.45 6.58
CA GLY A 563 65.47 -0.39 7.31
C GLY A 563 64.71 0.61 6.43
N SER A 564 64.47 0.27 5.16
CA SER A 564 63.65 1.07 4.23
C SER A 564 62.13 0.84 4.40
N GLY A 565 61.71 0.09 5.41
CA GLY A 565 60.30 -0.17 5.75
C GLY A 565 60.15 -0.92 7.08
N SER A 566 58.91 -1.11 7.53
CA SER A 566 58.56 -1.96 8.67
C SER A 566 58.11 -3.35 8.20
N PHE A 567 58.50 -4.42 8.88
CA PHE A 567 58.06 -5.78 8.57
C PHE A 567 56.93 -6.20 9.52
N GLN A 568 55.75 -6.51 8.97
CA GLN A 568 54.58 -6.92 9.76
C GLN A 568 53.83 -8.05 9.04
N CYS A 569 53.35 -9.04 9.79
CA CYS A 569 52.52 -10.14 9.25
C CYS A 569 53.08 -10.80 7.98
N GLY A 570 54.40 -10.96 7.85
CA GLY A 570 55.06 -11.61 6.71
C GLY A 570 55.29 -10.71 5.48
N VAL A 571 55.04 -9.40 5.55
CA VAL A 571 55.25 -8.44 4.44
C VAL A 571 55.96 -7.16 4.88
N CYS A 572 56.62 -6.49 3.94
CA CYS A 572 57.23 -5.18 4.14
C CYS A 572 56.26 -4.04 3.79
N VAL A 573 56.05 -3.13 4.75
CA VAL A 573 55.40 -1.83 4.54
C VAL A 573 56.50 -0.78 4.37
N CYS A 574 56.67 -0.28 3.15
CA CYS A 574 57.79 0.58 2.80
C CYS A 574 57.63 2.02 3.30
N ASN A 575 58.77 2.65 3.61
CA ASN A 575 58.85 4.08 3.87
C ASN A 575 58.63 4.86 2.56
N ALA A 576 58.14 6.12 2.65
CA ALA A 576 57.82 6.94 1.47
C ALA A 576 59.01 7.09 0.51
N GLY A 577 58.76 7.00 -0.80
CA GLY A 577 59.77 7.03 -1.86
C GLY A 577 60.49 5.70 -2.12
N ARG A 578 60.02 4.60 -1.52
CA ARG A 578 60.50 3.22 -1.78
C ARG A 578 59.37 2.32 -2.25
N LEU A 579 59.67 1.49 -3.23
CA LEU A 579 58.70 0.64 -3.95
C LEU A 579 59.25 -0.79 -4.12
N GLY A 580 58.36 -1.74 -4.37
CA GLY A 580 58.68 -3.17 -4.49
C GLY A 580 58.46 -3.97 -3.20
N PRO A 581 58.30 -5.31 -3.29
CA PRO A 581 57.98 -6.20 -2.17
C PRO A 581 58.98 -6.17 -0.99
N HIS A 582 60.22 -5.75 -1.22
CA HIS A 582 61.26 -5.59 -0.20
C HIS A 582 61.78 -4.15 -0.11
N CYS A 583 61.03 -3.17 -0.63
CA CYS A 583 61.38 -1.75 -0.67
C CYS A 583 62.65 -1.43 -1.48
N GLU A 584 62.98 -2.31 -2.43
CA GLU A 584 64.23 -2.33 -3.18
C GLU A 584 64.37 -1.22 -4.22
N CYS A 585 63.25 -0.76 -4.80
CA CYS A 585 63.25 0.24 -5.87
C CYS A 585 63.18 1.69 -5.35
N THR A 586 63.79 2.58 -6.12
CA THR A 586 63.68 4.05 -6.02
C THR A 586 63.11 4.60 -7.34
N GLU A 587 62.45 5.75 -7.28
CA GLU A 587 61.70 6.35 -8.41
C GLU A 587 62.56 6.66 -9.65
N GLU A 588 63.87 6.83 -9.50
CA GLU A 588 64.79 7.28 -10.56
C GLU A 588 65.13 6.21 -11.62
N ASN A 589 64.85 4.92 -11.38
CA ASN A 589 65.32 3.81 -12.22
C ASN A 589 64.33 3.36 -13.33
N ILE A 590 63.22 4.08 -13.56
CA ILE A 590 62.11 3.59 -14.41
C ILE A 590 62.32 3.92 -15.90
N ASN A 591 62.77 2.94 -16.68
CA ASN A 591 62.75 3.02 -18.14
C ASN A 591 61.32 2.76 -18.69
N THR A 592 60.50 3.81 -18.74
CA THR A 592 59.06 3.77 -19.07
C THR A 592 58.69 3.27 -20.46
N GLY A 593 59.66 2.99 -21.34
CA GLY A 593 59.42 2.50 -22.70
C GLY A 593 58.77 1.11 -22.77
N SER A 594 59.14 0.19 -21.86
CA SER A 594 58.67 -1.21 -21.89
C SER A 594 57.19 -1.37 -21.55
N CYS A 595 56.61 -0.43 -20.81
CA CYS A 595 55.25 -0.47 -20.29
C CYS A 595 54.20 0.17 -21.21
N LYS A 596 54.46 0.21 -22.52
CA LYS A 596 53.61 0.89 -23.52
C LYS A 596 53.34 -0.01 -24.73
N HIS A 597 52.07 -0.19 -25.07
CA HIS A 597 51.65 -0.89 -26.30
C HIS A 597 52.03 -0.14 -27.60
N SER A 598 52.11 1.19 -27.55
CA SER A 598 52.57 2.04 -28.65
C SER A 598 53.32 3.26 -28.11
N ALA A 599 54.10 3.95 -28.96
CA ALA A 599 54.79 5.17 -28.55
C ALA A 599 53.84 6.29 -28.07
N GLU A 600 52.62 6.33 -28.61
CA GLU A 600 51.58 7.32 -28.32
C GLU A 600 50.72 6.95 -27.09
N ASN A 601 50.65 5.66 -26.71
CA ASN A 601 49.93 5.24 -25.51
C ASN A 601 50.59 5.74 -24.23
N ILE A 602 49.77 5.95 -23.18
CA ILE A 602 50.23 6.18 -21.81
C ILE A 602 50.77 4.86 -21.24
N SER A 603 51.74 4.92 -20.33
CA SER A 603 52.28 3.74 -19.65
C SER A 603 51.15 3.00 -18.92
N CYS A 604 51.04 1.69 -19.14
CA CYS A 604 49.98 0.83 -18.59
C CYS A 604 48.55 1.40 -18.80
N ASN A 605 48.35 2.11 -19.93
CA ASN A 605 47.15 2.86 -20.28
C ASN A 605 46.62 3.82 -19.19
N GLY A 606 47.46 4.23 -18.23
CA GLY A 606 47.05 5.04 -17.08
C GLY A 606 46.19 4.28 -16.05
N ARG A 607 46.21 2.94 -16.08
CA ARG A 607 45.42 2.02 -15.24
C ARG A 607 46.31 1.02 -14.49
N GLY A 608 47.57 1.37 -14.29
CA GLY A 608 48.58 0.54 -13.63
C GLY A 608 49.92 1.26 -13.54
N ASP A 609 50.80 0.74 -12.71
CA ASP A 609 52.16 1.25 -12.52
C ASP A 609 53.18 0.39 -13.27
N CYS A 610 54.24 1.03 -13.74
CA CYS A 610 55.35 0.38 -14.45
C CYS A 610 56.46 0.00 -13.47
N TYR A 611 56.34 -1.16 -12.80
CA TYR A 611 57.41 -1.68 -11.95
C TYR A 611 58.41 -2.47 -12.80
N CYS A 612 59.69 -2.04 -12.79
CA CYS A 612 60.80 -2.71 -13.47
C CYS A 612 60.59 -3.02 -14.97
N GLY A 613 59.70 -2.29 -15.66
CA GLY A 613 59.39 -2.52 -17.08
C GLY A 613 58.25 -3.51 -17.35
N GLN A 614 57.52 -3.94 -16.32
CA GLN A 614 56.24 -4.66 -16.43
C GLN A 614 55.10 -3.81 -15.86
N CYS A 615 53.90 -3.95 -16.43
CA CYS A 615 52.71 -3.29 -15.91
C CYS A 615 52.05 -4.12 -14.80
N VAL A 616 51.93 -3.54 -13.61
CA VAL A 616 51.05 -4.05 -12.55
C VAL A 616 49.79 -3.18 -12.56
N CYS A 617 48.67 -3.76 -12.96
CA CYS A 617 47.42 -3.03 -13.07
C CYS A 617 46.91 -2.61 -11.70
N HIS A 618 46.36 -1.39 -11.63
CA HIS A 618 45.77 -0.89 -10.40
C HIS A 618 44.55 -1.74 -10.04
N PRO A 619 44.36 -2.11 -8.76
CA PRO A 619 43.11 -2.70 -8.33
C PRO A 619 41.96 -1.72 -8.54
N SER A 620 40.80 -2.24 -8.91
CA SER A 620 39.58 -1.45 -9.10
C SER A 620 38.48 -2.02 -8.22
N GLU A 621 37.81 -1.16 -7.46
CA GLU A 621 36.62 -1.51 -6.66
C GLU A 621 35.48 -2.05 -7.53
N PHE A 622 35.51 -1.74 -8.83
CA PHE A 622 34.49 -2.14 -9.80
C PHE A 622 34.73 -3.53 -10.42
N GLY A 623 35.94 -4.08 -10.32
CA GLY A 623 36.30 -5.38 -10.91
C GLY A 623 37.79 -5.52 -11.26
N ARG A 624 38.15 -6.46 -12.13
CA ARG A 624 39.54 -6.72 -12.53
C ARG A 624 39.94 -5.92 -13.78
N ILE A 625 41.05 -5.19 -13.67
CA ILE A 625 41.81 -4.68 -14.83
C ILE A 625 42.87 -5.72 -15.21
N TYR A 626 43.03 -6.00 -16.50
CA TYR A 626 43.95 -7.02 -17.03
C TYR A 626 44.45 -6.69 -18.45
N GLY A 627 45.31 -7.55 -18.99
CA GLY A 627 46.03 -7.31 -20.24
C GLY A 627 47.52 -7.01 -20.00
N ALA A 628 48.33 -7.01 -21.06
CA ALA A 628 49.78 -6.84 -20.95
C ALA A 628 50.19 -5.40 -20.58
N TYR A 629 49.28 -4.45 -20.80
CA TYR A 629 49.42 -3.02 -20.57
C TYR A 629 48.17 -2.46 -19.85
N CYS A 630 47.40 -3.30 -19.14
CA CYS A 630 46.17 -2.92 -18.43
C CYS A 630 45.08 -2.34 -19.34
N GLU A 631 44.98 -2.88 -20.57
CA GLU A 631 44.08 -2.46 -21.64
C GLU A 631 42.62 -2.95 -21.50
N CYS A 632 42.37 -4.05 -20.80
CA CYS A 632 41.04 -4.65 -20.64
C CYS A 632 40.54 -4.56 -19.20
N ASP A 633 39.21 -4.57 -19.04
CA ASP A 633 38.54 -4.73 -17.76
C ASP A 633 37.20 -5.49 -17.90
N ASP A 634 36.69 -6.00 -16.78
CA ASP A 634 35.43 -6.75 -16.69
C ASP A 634 34.24 -5.91 -16.17
N PHE A 635 34.36 -4.58 -16.09
CA PHE A 635 33.38 -3.68 -15.46
C PHE A 635 32.87 -2.50 -16.31
N SER A 636 33.46 -2.27 -17.48
CA SER A 636 33.11 -1.17 -18.40
C SER A 636 32.01 -1.52 -19.43
N CYS A 637 31.51 -2.75 -19.45
CA CYS A 637 30.42 -3.14 -20.36
C CYS A 637 29.10 -2.37 -20.11
N VAL A 638 28.23 -2.38 -21.12
CA VAL A 638 26.94 -1.68 -21.10
C VAL A 638 26.03 -2.12 -19.94
N ARG A 639 25.26 -1.16 -19.39
CA ARG A 639 24.37 -1.36 -18.23
C ARG A 639 22.91 -1.15 -18.61
N PHE A 640 22.02 -2.02 -18.11
CA PHE A 640 20.57 -1.91 -18.24
C PHE A 640 19.93 -1.88 -16.85
N LYS A 641 19.15 -0.84 -16.54
CA LYS A 641 18.60 -0.58 -15.19
C LYS A 641 19.67 -0.60 -14.07
N GLY A 642 20.88 -0.13 -14.38
CA GLY A 642 22.04 -0.15 -13.48
C GLY A 642 22.85 -1.45 -13.49
N LEU A 643 22.26 -2.58 -13.90
CA LEU A 643 22.96 -3.88 -13.96
C LEU A 643 23.76 -4.02 -15.26
N GLN A 644 25.04 -4.39 -15.12
CA GLN A 644 25.94 -4.66 -16.23
C GLN A 644 25.53 -5.94 -16.98
N CYS A 645 25.49 -5.89 -18.31
CA CYS A 645 24.93 -6.95 -19.15
C CYS A 645 23.57 -7.48 -18.65
N ALA A 646 22.74 -6.58 -18.07
CA ALA A 646 21.48 -6.87 -17.38
C ALA A 646 21.54 -7.92 -16.24
N GLY A 647 22.73 -8.32 -15.77
CA GLY A 647 22.91 -9.47 -14.87
C GLY A 647 22.80 -10.84 -15.57
N HIS A 648 22.81 -10.86 -16.91
CA HIS A 648 22.50 -12.02 -17.75
C HIS A 648 23.55 -12.28 -18.84
N GLY A 649 24.75 -11.72 -18.68
CA GLY A 649 25.94 -12.03 -19.46
C GLY A 649 27.21 -11.73 -18.68
N GLN A 650 28.33 -12.30 -19.12
CA GLN A 650 29.66 -11.98 -18.59
C GLN A 650 30.30 -10.87 -19.46
N CYS A 651 30.98 -9.92 -18.83
CA CYS A 651 31.75 -8.90 -19.52
C CYS A 651 33.17 -9.42 -19.83
N ASP A 652 33.66 -9.18 -21.03
CA ASP A 652 35.07 -9.36 -21.40
C ASP A 652 35.51 -8.17 -22.27
N CYS A 653 36.50 -7.40 -21.80
CA CYS A 653 37.11 -6.26 -22.47
C CYS A 653 36.12 -5.27 -23.15
N GLY A 654 34.94 -5.06 -22.54
CA GLY A 654 33.90 -4.14 -23.01
C GLY A 654 32.72 -4.78 -23.78
N GLU A 655 32.77 -6.07 -24.15
CA GLU A 655 31.65 -6.78 -24.78
C GLU A 655 30.85 -7.64 -23.80
N CYS A 656 29.51 -7.67 -23.93
CA CYS A 656 28.61 -8.49 -23.13
C CYS A 656 28.36 -9.87 -23.77
N HIS A 657 28.99 -10.92 -23.25
CA HIS A 657 28.75 -12.30 -23.66
C HIS A 657 27.55 -12.89 -22.90
N CYS A 658 26.38 -12.87 -23.53
CA CYS A 658 25.12 -13.29 -22.92
C CYS A 658 25.07 -14.77 -22.54
N HIS A 659 24.44 -15.07 -21.40
CA HIS A 659 24.17 -16.43 -20.95
C HIS A 659 23.12 -17.10 -21.84
N HIS A 660 23.15 -18.43 -21.91
CA HIS A 660 22.22 -19.21 -22.73
C HIS A 660 20.75 -18.90 -22.38
N GLY A 661 19.96 -18.50 -23.39
CA GLY A 661 18.57 -18.06 -23.21
C GLY A 661 18.39 -16.55 -23.07
N TRP A 662 19.46 -15.77 -23.17
CA TRP A 662 19.45 -14.30 -23.19
C TRP A 662 20.12 -13.74 -24.45
N SER A 663 19.71 -12.54 -24.87
CA SER A 663 20.08 -11.96 -26.16
C SER A 663 20.03 -10.43 -26.17
N GLY A 664 20.61 -9.85 -27.23
CA GLY A 664 20.80 -8.40 -27.41
C GLY A 664 22.09 -7.89 -26.79
N GLU A 665 22.56 -6.73 -27.24
CA GLU A 665 23.79 -6.04 -26.79
C GLU A 665 23.87 -5.87 -25.26
N TYR A 666 22.72 -5.70 -24.60
CA TYR A 666 22.59 -5.52 -23.16
C TYR A 666 22.25 -6.83 -22.41
N CYS A 667 22.16 -7.96 -23.12
CA CYS A 667 21.66 -9.26 -22.65
C CYS A 667 20.30 -9.22 -21.93
N ASN A 668 19.48 -8.20 -22.18
CA ASN A 668 18.23 -7.94 -21.47
C ASN A 668 16.99 -8.65 -22.07
N CYS A 669 17.11 -9.28 -23.23
CA CYS A 669 16.00 -9.96 -23.90
C CYS A 669 16.05 -11.47 -23.67
N THR A 670 15.13 -12.00 -22.86
CA THR A 670 15.01 -13.46 -22.65
C THR A 670 14.34 -14.15 -23.84
N ALA A 671 14.82 -15.36 -24.16
CA ALA A 671 14.19 -16.28 -25.08
C ALA A 671 13.12 -17.17 -24.41
N ASN A 672 12.91 -17.07 -23.09
CA ASN A 672 11.88 -17.85 -22.42
C ASN A 672 10.47 -17.26 -22.64
N THR A 673 9.53 -18.10 -23.05
CA THR A 673 8.12 -17.78 -23.28
C THR A 673 7.19 -18.11 -22.11
N ASP A 674 7.66 -18.80 -21.06
CA ASP A 674 6.81 -19.26 -19.93
C ASP A 674 5.93 -18.15 -19.33
N LEU A 675 6.49 -16.97 -19.11
CA LEU A 675 5.80 -15.81 -18.55
C LEU A 675 4.67 -15.28 -19.45
N CYS A 676 4.73 -15.55 -20.76
CA CYS A 676 3.71 -15.21 -21.74
C CYS A 676 2.58 -16.25 -21.83
N ILE A 677 2.68 -17.42 -21.19
CA ILE A 677 1.65 -18.47 -21.29
C ILE A 677 0.49 -18.15 -20.35
N SER A 678 -0.72 -18.01 -20.90
CA SER A 678 -1.97 -17.81 -20.14
C SER A 678 -2.46 -19.10 -19.46
N GLU A 679 -3.42 -19.00 -18.55
CA GLU A 679 -3.99 -20.17 -17.84
C GLU A 679 -4.61 -21.19 -18.81
N ASP A 680 -5.13 -20.72 -19.95
CA ASP A 680 -5.60 -21.55 -21.09
C ASP A 680 -4.48 -22.33 -21.81
N GLY A 681 -3.22 -22.21 -21.39
CA GLY A 681 -2.04 -22.78 -22.06
C GLY A 681 -1.61 -22.05 -23.34
N ALA A 682 -2.35 -21.02 -23.77
CA ALA A 682 -2.04 -20.23 -24.96
C ALA A 682 -1.03 -19.11 -24.67
N ILE A 683 -0.03 -18.93 -25.53
CA ILE A 683 0.86 -17.77 -25.48
C ILE A 683 0.05 -16.50 -25.75
N CYS A 684 0.14 -15.53 -24.85
CA CYS A 684 -0.55 -14.22 -24.89
C CYS A 684 -2.05 -14.33 -25.17
N SER A 685 -2.71 -15.34 -24.57
CA SER A 685 -4.13 -15.68 -24.78
C SER A 685 -4.53 -15.82 -26.26
N GLY A 686 -3.57 -16.11 -27.16
CA GLY A 686 -3.77 -16.14 -28.61
C GLY A 686 -4.07 -14.77 -29.25
N ARG A 687 -3.78 -13.65 -28.55
CA ARG A 687 -4.17 -12.27 -28.90
C ARG A 687 -2.97 -11.31 -29.04
N GLY A 688 -1.75 -11.84 -28.99
CA GLY A 688 -0.51 -11.08 -29.06
C GLY A 688 0.71 -11.98 -29.29
N GLU A 689 1.88 -11.36 -29.41
CA GLU A 689 3.17 -12.04 -29.59
C GLU A 689 4.04 -11.87 -28.34
N CYS A 690 4.83 -12.89 -27.99
CA CYS A 690 5.75 -12.85 -26.85
C CYS A 690 7.12 -12.32 -27.30
N ILE A 691 7.51 -11.15 -26.82
CA ILE A 691 8.79 -10.50 -27.14
C ILE A 691 9.56 -10.26 -25.83
N CYS A 692 10.77 -10.80 -25.73
CA CYS A 692 11.61 -10.71 -24.53
C CYS A 692 10.89 -11.12 -23.21
N GLY A 693 10.07 -12.16 -23.26
CA GLY A 693 9.30 -12.66 -22.10
C GLY A 693 8.07 -11.81 -21.72
N LYS A 694 7.66 -10.83 -22.53
CA LYS A 694 6.44 -10.03 -22.33
C LYS A 694 5.51 -10.10 -23.55
N CYS A 695 4.21 -10.15 -23.32
CA CYS A 695 3.21 -10.09 -24.37
C CYS A 695 3.03 -8.67 -24.95
N VAL A 696 3.03 -8.60 -26.29
CA VAL A 696 2.66 -7.42 -27.07
C VAL A 696 1.34 -7.74 -27.78
N CYS A 697 0.26 -7.14 -27.31
CA CYS A 697 -1.09 -7.44 -27.77
C CYS A 697 -1.36 -6.87 -29.16
N THR A 698 -1.74 -7.74 -30.11
CA THR A 698 -2.00 -7.39 -31.51
C THR A 698 -3.49 -7.25 -31.80
N HIS A 699 -4.37 -7.81 -30.96
CA HIS A 699 -5.82 -7.69 -31.09
C HIS A 699 -6.36 -6.36 -30.50
N ALA A 700 -7.15 -5.64 -31.29
CA ALA A 700 -7.70 -4.34 -30.91
C ALA A 700 -8.63 -4.43 -29.68
N GLY A 701 -8.31 -3.65 -28.64
CA GLY A 701 -9.05 -3.65 -27.37
C GLY A 701 -8.64 -4.75 -26.39
N SER A 702 -7.66 -5.60 -26.73
CA SER A 702 -7.03 -6.51 -25.77
C SER A 702 -5.90 -5.82 -24.98
N SER A 703 -5.76 -6.20 -23.72
CA SER A 703 -4.90 -5.56 -22.72
C SER A 703 -4.61 -6.54 -21.56
N GLY A 704 -3.79 -6.11 -20.60
CA GLY A 704 -3.29 -6.98 -19.53
C GLY A 704 -1.99 -7.69 -19.91
N ASP A 705 -1.29 -8.24 -18.93
CA ASP A 705 0.08 -8.73 -19.09
C ASP A 705 0.20 -9.97 -19.98
N LYS A 706 -0.91 -10.68 -20.23
CA LYS A 706 -1.02 -11.80 -21.16
C LYS A 706 -2.10 -11.57 -22.23
N CYS A 707 -2.51 -10.32 -22.47
CA CYS A 707 -3.58 -9.94 -23.39
C CYS A 707 -4.97 -10.55 -23.04
N GLU A 708 -5.16 -10.89 -21.77
CA GLU A 708 -6.32 -11.60 -21.25
C GLU A 708 -7.57 -10.71 -21.19
N LYS A 709 -7.40 -9.42 -20.83
CA LYS A 709 -8.49 -8.45 -20.66
C LYS A 709 -8.87 -7.84 -22.01
N CYS A 710 -10.01 -8.25 -22.55
CA CYS A 710 -10.56 -7.72 -23.80
C CYS A 710 -12.02 -7.30 -23.62
N SER A 711 -12.26 -6.04 -23.25
CA SER A 711 -13.62 -5.49 -23.04
C SER A 711 -14.45 -5.43 -24.33
N THR A 712 -13.82 -5.59 -25.50
CA THR A 712 -14.47 -5.69 -26.81
C THR A 712 -14.78 -7.14 -27.24
N CYS A 713 -14.40 -8.15 -26.44
CA CYS A 713 -14.53 -9.57 -26.79
C CYS A 713 -15.83 -10.24 -26.28
N GLY A 714 -16.87 -9.46 -25.95
CA GLY A 714 -18.23 -9.93 -25.68
C GLY A 714 -18.55 -10.31 -24.23
N ASP A 715 -19.77 -10.00 -23.79
CA ASP A 715 -20.20 -10.16 -22.40
C ASP A 715 -20.41 -11.62 -21.96
N THR A 716 -20.09 -11.90 -20.70
CA THR A 716 -20.25 -13.23 -20.08
C THR A 716 -21.68 -13.79 -20.22
N CYS A 717 -22.71 -12.95 -20.08
CA CYS A 717 -24.11 -13.34 -20.27
C CYS A 717 -24.37 -13.92 -21.67
N THR A 718 -23.80 -13.31 -22.72
CA THR A 718 -24.01 -13.72 -24.11
C THR A 718 -23.38 -15.07 -24.41
N SER A 719 -22.26 -15.41 -23.77
CA SER A 719 -21.58 -16.71 -23.95
C SER A 719 -22.44 -17.91 -23.56
N LYS A 720 -23.33 -17.76 -22.56
CA LYS A 720 -24.18 -18.84 -22.03
C LYS A 720 -25.52 -18.98 -22.78
N ARG A 721 -25.82 -18.08 -23.73
CA ARG A 721 -27.10 -17.98 -24.46
C ARG A 721 -27.61 -19.33 -24.98
N ASN A 722 -26.77 -20.09 -25.68
CA ASN A 722 -27.17 -21.33 -26.36
C ASN A 722 -27.58 -22.45 -25.37
N CYS A 723 -27.05 -22.42 -24.14
CA CYS A 723 -27.46 -23.33 -23.06
C CYS A 723 -28.85 -22.92 -22.53
N VAL A 724 -29.02 -21.63 -22.23
CA VAL A 724 -30.27 -21.05 -21.70
C VAL A 724 -31.46 -21.21 -22.67
N GLU A 725 -31.27 -20.87 -23.96
CA GLU A 725 -32.33 -21.02 -24.98
C GLU A 725 -32.70 -22.49 -25.21
N CYS A 726 -31.80 -23.46 -24.98
CA CYS A 726 -32.10 -24.89 -25.07
C CYS A 726 -33.03 -25.35 -23.93
N TYR A 727 -32.71 -25.00 -22.67
CA TYR A 727 -33.51 -25.39 -21.51
C TYR A 727 -34.90 -24.75 -21.50
N LEU A 728 -35.03 -23.49 -21.92
CA LEU A 728 -36.33 -22.81 -22.02
C LEU A 728 -37.20 -23.37 -23.15
N SER A 729 -36.62 -23.73 -24.30
CA SER A 729 -37.36 -24.29 -25.44
C SER A 729 -37.90 -25.70 -25.19
N ASN A 730 -37.31 -26.45 -24.26
CA ASN A 730 -37.60 -27.88 -24.01
C ASN A 730 -38.29 -28.14 -22.66
N MET A 731 -39.18 -27.25 -22.19
CA MET A 731 -40.07 -27.51 -21.04
C MET A 731 -41.06 -28.65 -21.33
N GLY A 732 -40.58 -29.90 -21.20
CA GLY A 732 -41.31 -31.14 -21.55
C GLY A 732 -40.52 -32.12 -22.44
N GLY A 733 -39.27 -31.80 -22.83
CA GLY A 733 -38.41 -32.62 -23.69
C GLY A 733 -37.32 -33.40 -22.96
N SER A 734 -36.51 -34.17 -23.71
CA SER A 734 -35.37 -34.94 -23.21
C SER A 734 -34.19 -34.03 -22.82
N VAL A 735 -33.89 -33.96 -21.52
CA VAL A 735 -32.92 -33.01 -20.93
C VAL A 735 -31.47 -33.23 -21.40
N GLU A 736 -31.12 -34.47 -21.76
CA GLU A 736 -29.73 -34.91 -22.03
C GLU A 736 -29.04 -34.11 -23.15
N GLU A 737 -29.75 -33.75 -24.23
CA GLU A 737 -29.16 -33.02 -25.38
C GLU A 737 -28.85 -31.54 -25.05
N CYS A 738 -29.57 -30.93 -24.10
CA CYS A 738 -29.24 -29.59 -23.62
C CYS A 738 -28.08 -29.63 -22.61
N GLN A 739 -27.93 -30.72 -21.86
CA GLN A 739 -26.87 -30.87 -20.87
C GLN A 739 -25.47 -30.90 -21.52
N GLU A 740 -25.31 -31.58 -22.66
CA GLU A 740 -24.06 -31.53 -23.45
C GLU A 740 -23.73 -30.10 -23.92
N LYS A 741 -24.73 -29.36 -24.43
CA LYS A 741 -24.57 -27.96 -24.87
C LYS A 741 -24.20 -27.01 -23.73
N CYS A 742 -24.65 -27.28 -22.51
CA CYS A 742 -24.26 -26.51 -21.32
C CYS A 742 -22.87 -26.88 -20.79
N MET A 743 -22.42 -28.14 -20.93
CA MET A 743 -21.03 -28.55 -20.64
C MET A 743 -20.01 -27.88 -21.57
N ILE A 744 -20.34 -27.70 -22.85
CA ILE A 744 -19.46 -27.01 -23.82
C ILE A 744 -19.12 -25.57 -23.39
N VAL A 745 -19.99 -24.92 -22.63
CA VAL A 745 -19.77 -23.58 -22.05
C VAL A 745 -19.59 -23.61 -20.53
N ASP A 746 -19.16 -24.74 -19.98
CA ASP A 746 -18.89 -25.02 -18.56
C ASP A 746 -19.92 -24.39 -17.61
N SER A 747 -21.16 -24.88 -17.75
CA SER A 747 -22.30 -24.38 -17.00
C SER A 747 -23.29 -25.48 -16.63
N THR A 748 -23.98 -25.30 -15.50
CA THR A 748 -24.98 -26.23 -15.00
C THR A 748 -26.23 -25.49 -14.54
N VAL A 749 -27.40 -25.91 -15.06
CA VAL A 749 -28.71 -25.36 -14.68
C VAL A 749 -29.20 -26.04 -13.40
N ASN A 750 -29.66 -25.25 -12.43
CA ASN A 750 -30.22 -25.75 -11.17
C ASN A 750 -31.59 -25.11 -10.91
N GLN A 751 -32.57 -25.92 -10.49
CA GLN A 751 -33.98 -25.52 -10.33
C GLN A 751 -34.38 -25.16 -8.88
N THR A 752 -33.40 -25.07 -7.97
CA THR A 752 -33.63 -24.69 -6.56
C THR A 752 -33.56 -23.18 -6.36
N THR A 753 -34.40 -22.65 -5.47
CA THR A 753 -34.54 -21.20 -5.20
C THR A 753 -33.73 -20.71 -4.00
N GLU A 754 -32.95 -21.57 -3.34
CA GLU A 754 -32.07 -21.20 -2.24
C GLU A 754 -30.63 -20.96 -2.75
N PHE A 755 -30.22 -19.68 -2.82
CA PHE A 755 -28.84 -19.28 -3.10
C PHE A 755 -28.50 -17.96 -2.39
N ALA A 756 -27.21 -17.66 -2.24
CA ALA A 756 -26.75 -16.42 -1.60
C ALA A 756 -26.78 -15.23 -2.59
N GLU A 757 -27.75 -14.33 -2.43
CA GLU A 757 -27.96 -13.22 -3.39
C GLU A 757 -26.73 -12.33 -3.61
N ASN A 758 -25.94 -12.08 -2.56
CA ASN A 758 -24.77 -11.18 -2.55
C ASN A 758 -23.63 -11.55 -3.52
N GLN A 759 -23.70 -12.69 -4.22
CA GLN A 759 -22.72 -13.13 -5.22
C GLN A 759 -23.34 -13.51 -6.58
N SER A 760 -24.63 -13.20 -6.81
CA SER A 760 -25.31 -13.53 -8.07
C SER A 760 -25.22 -12.40 -9.11
N ILE A 761 -24.87 -12.73 -10.34
CA ILE A 761 -24.89 -11.82 -11.50
C ILE A 761 -26.22 -12.02 -12.23
N TYR A 762 -27.01 -10.95 -12.38
CA TYR A 762 -28.28 -10.97 -13.13
C TYR A 762 -28.03 -10.67 -14.61
N CYS A 763 -28.49 -11.56 -15.50
CA CYS A 763 -28.37 -11.45 -16.95
C CYS A 763 -29.74 -11.35 -17.62
N THR A 764 -29.87 -10.45 -18.60
CA THR A 764 -31.03 -10.37 -19.49
C THR A 764 -30.60 -10.44 -20.95
N LEU A 765 -31.30 -11.25 -21.75
CA LEU A 765 -31.03 -11.44 -23.18
C LEU A 765 -32.34 -11.31 -23.97
N LYS A 766 -32.28 -10.76 -25.19
CA LYS A 766 -33.40 -10.84 -26.15
C LYS A 766 -33.30 -12.09 -27.01
N SER A 767 -34.38 -12.87 -27.06
CA SER A 767 -34.50 -14.01 -27.97
C SER A 767 -34.79 -13.56 -29.41
N GLY A 768 -34.65 -14.44 -30.39
CA GLY A 768 -34.89 -14.14 -31.81
C GLY A 768 -36.32 -13.70 -32.14
N ASN A 769 -37.28 -14.01 -31.25
CA ASN A 769 -38.69 -13.61 -31.35
C ASN A 769 -39.01 -12.31 -30.57
N ASP A 770 -38.00 -11.51 -30.26
CA ASP A 770 -38.04 -10.24 -29.51
C ASP A 770 -38.53 -10.33 -28.04
N CYS A 771 -38.86 -11.53 -27.55
CA CYS A 771 -39.15 -11.80 -26.14
C CYS A 771 -37.89 -11.69 -25.27
N THR A 772 -38.07 -11.34 -23.99
CA THR A 772 -36.97 -11.22 -23.02
C THR A 772 -36.76 -12.54 -22.27
N ILE A 773 -35.49 -12.88 -22.02
CA ILE A 773 -35.05 -14.00 -21.20
C ILE A 773 -34.23 -13.44 -20.04
N SER A 774 -34.53 -13.87 -18.82
CA SER A 774 -33.83 -13.51 -17.58
C SER A 774 -33.25 -14.75 -16.90
N PHE A 775 -32.06 -14.64 -16.32
CA PHE A 775 -31.43 -15.69 -15.52
C PHE A 775 -30.35 -15.11 -14.59
N ARG A 776 -30.00 -15.84 -13.52
CA ARG A 776 -28.89 -15.50 -12.61
C ARG A 776 -27.72 -16.46 -12.80
N ILE A 777 -26.49 -15.95 -12.69
CA ILE A 777 -25.24 -16.71 -12.69
C ILE A 777 -24.58 -16.62 -11.31
N VAL A 778 -24.12 -17.76 -10.77
CA VAL A 778 -23.23 -17.85 -9.59
C VAL A 778 -22.06 -18.77 -9.97
N ASN A 779 -20.83 -18.43 -9.64
CA ASN A 779 -19.69 -19.30 -9.91
C ASN A 779 -19.36 -20.19 -8.71
N ASP A 780 -19.09 -21.47 -8.98
CA ASP A 780 -18.61 -22.48 -8.03
C ASP A 780 -17.16 -22.17 -7.58
N GLN A 781 -16.71 -22.76 -6.47
CA GLN A 781 -15.33 -22.66 -5.97
C GLN A 781 -14.27 -23.17 -6.98
N HIS A 782 -14.70 -23.92 -7.99
CA HIS A 782 -13.90 -24.42 -9.10
C HIS A 782 -14.06 -23.59 -10.40
N GLY A 783 -14.65 -22.39 -10.35
CA GLY A 783 -14.80 -21.46 -11.47
C GLY A 783 -16.02 -21.70 -12.39
N ARG A 784 -16.67 -22.86 -12.29
CA ARG A 784 -17.81 -23.28 -13.14
C ARG A 784 -19.06 -22.43 -12.88
N SER A 785 -19.84 -22.12 -13.93
CA SER A 785 -21.03 -21.25 -13.80
C SER A 785 -22.32 -22.03 -13.52
N LEU A 786 -22.87 -21.89 -12.32
CA LEU A 786 -24.22 -22.34 -11.98
C LEU A 786 -25.26 -21.32 -12.47
N LEU A 787 -26.30 -21.80 -13.16
CA LEU A 787 -27.38 -21.00 -13.71
C LEU A 787 -28.67 -21.25 -12.93
N TYR A 788 -29.27 -20.18 -12.42
CA TYR A 788 -30.48 -20.18 -11.61
C TYR A 788 -31.57 -19.31 -12.24
N ASP A 789 -32.82 -19.54 -11.85
CA ASP A 789 -33.94 -18.60 -12.05
C ASP A 789 -34.16 -18.24 -13.55
N LEU A 790 -34.24 -19.26 -14.41
CA LEU A 790 -34.41 -19.11 -15.85
C LEU A 790 -35.87 -18.82 -16.18
N GLU A 791 -36.17 -17.58 -16.56
CA GLU A 791 -37.52 -17.11 -16.90
C GLU A 791 -37.56 -16.53 -18.33
N GLN A 792 -38.71 -16.64 -18.99
CA GLN A 792 -38.98 -16.02 -20.29
C GLN A 792 -40.24 -15.15 -20.18
N THR A 793 -40.07 -13.83 -20.32
CA THR A 793 -41.10 -12.82 -20.10
C THR A 793 -41.30 -11.91 -21.31
N GLU A 794 -42.51 -11.38 -21.44
CA GLU A 794 -42.93 -10.42 -22.47
C GLU A 794 -42.62 -10.82 -23.93
N CYS A 795 -43.39 -11.77 -24.48
CA CYS A 795 -43.55 -11.88 -25.94
C CYS A 795 -44.69 -10.95 -26.41
N PRO A 796 -44.45 -9.95 -27.28
CA PRO A 796 -45.48 -9.02 -27.71
C PRO A 796 -46.52 -9.68 -28.64
N LEU A 797 -47.77 -9.75 -28.19
CA LEU A 797 -48.91 -10.11 -29.05
C LEU A 797 -49.10 -9.05 -30.16
N PRO A 798 -49.40 -9.45 -31.40
CA PRO A 798 -49.55 -8.50 -32.51
C PRO A 798 -50.71 -7.52 -32.23
N PRO A 799 -50.47 -6.20 -32.30
CA PRO A 799 -51.49 -5.21 -31.94
C PRO A 799 -52.67 -5.26 -32.92
N ASN A 800 -53.89 -5.24 -32.38
CA ASN A 800 -55.11 -5.29 -33.19
C ASN A 800 -55.36 -3.94 -33.89
N VAL A 801 -54.72 -3.78 -35.06
CA VAL A 801 -54.66 -2.52 -35.85
C VAL A 801 -56.05 -1.91 -36.08
N ILE A 802 -57.08 -2.73 -36.26
CA ILE A 802 -58.47 -2.29 -36.50
C ILE A 802 -58.99 -1.47 -35.31
N MET A 803 -58.73 -1.89 -34.07
CA MET A 803 -59.14 -1.15 -32.87
C MET A 803 -58.43 0.20 -32.75
N ILE A 804 -57.13 0.26 -33.09
CA ILE A 804 -56.32 1.47 -33.02
C ILE A 804 -56.81 2.50 -34.05
N VAL A 805 -57.03 2.06 -35.30
CA VAL A 805 -57.56 2.92 -36.37
C VAL A 805 -58.96 3.42 -36.03
N LEU A 806 -59.86 2.57 -35.52
CA LEU A 806 -61.21 2.99 -35.10
C LEU A 806 -61.18 4.00 -33.95
N GLY A 807 -60.34 3.77 -32.93
CA GLY A 807 -60.20 4.66 -31.77
C GLY A 807 -59.73 6.07 -32.15
N ILE A 808 -58.66 6.16 -32.97
CA ILE A 808 -58.14 7.44 -33.49
C ILE A 808 -59.20 8.13 -34.36
N SER A 809 -59.86 7.39 -35.26
CA SER A 809 -60.91 7.96 -36.13
C SER A 809 -62.06 8.58 -35.33
N LEU A 810 -62.54 7.89 -34.30
CA LEU A 810 -63.63 8.36 -33.45
C LEU A 810 -63.22 9.57 -32.60
N ALA A 811 -62.00 9.57 -32.06
CA ALA A 811 -61.48 10.67 -31.24
C ALA A 811 -61.41 11.99 -32.04
N ILE A 812 -60.90 11.96 -33.27
CA ILE A 812 -60.83 13.14 -34.15
C ILE A 812 -62.23 13.71 -34.43
N LEU A 813 -63.21 12.84 -34.70
CA LEU A 813 -64.59 13.23 -34.98
C LEU A 813 -65.26 13.88 -33.77
N VAL A 814 -65.09 13.31 -32.57
CA VAL A 814 -65.63 13.88 -31.32
C VAL A 814 -64.98 15.24 -31.00
N VAL A 815 -63.66 15.39 -31.15
CA VAL A 815 -62.97 16.68 -30.95
C VAL A 815 -63.49 17.75 -31.91
N GLY A 816 -63.73 17.39 -33.18
CA GLY A 816 -64.34 18.30 -34.17
C GLY A 816 -65.73 18.78 -33.75
N LEU A 817 -66.60 17.88 -33.29
CA LEU A 817 -67.95 18.23 -32.80
C LEU A 817 -67.90 19.13 -31.54
N VAL A 818 -66.98 18.86 -30.61
CA VAL A 818 -66.81 19.68 -29.39
C VAL A 818 -66.34 21.09 -29.75
N ILE A 819 -65.37 21.25 -30.66
CA ILE A 819 -64.89 22.56 -31.12
C ILE A 819 -66.02 23.34 -31.82
N LEU A 820 -66.79 22.71 -32.70
CA LEU A 820 -67.95 23.35 -33.34
C LEU A 820 -69.04 23.77 -32.33
N SER A 821 -69.27 22.97 -31.29
CA SER A 821 -70.24 23.27 -30.24
C SER A 821 -69.79 24.47 -29.39
N ILE A 822 -68.52 24.50 -29.00
CA ILE A 822 -67.90 25.61 -28.26
C ILE A 822 -67.92 26.90 -29.11
N TRP A 823 -67.54 26.82 -30.39
CA TRP A 823 -67.58 27.95 -31.30
C TRP A 823 -68.99 28.53 -31.46
N LYS A 824 -70.00 27.68 -31.67
CA LYS A 824 -71.40 28.12 -31.79
C LYS A 824 -71.93 28.71 -30.48
N MET A 825 -71.49 28.22 -29.32
CA MET A 825 -71.81 28.83 -28.03
C MET A 825 -71.17 30.23 -27.88
N PHE A 826 -69.90 30.40 -28.24
CA PHE A 826 -69.23 31.70 -28.22
C PHE A 826 -69.88 32.71 -29.17
N ILE A 827 -70.18 32.32 -30.41
CA ILE A 827 -70.93 33.16 -31.37
C ILE A 827 -72.28 33.56 -30.78
N SER A 828 -73.07 32.60 -30.26
CA SER A 828 -74.40 32.91 -29.71
C SER A 828 -74.35 33.82 -28.46
N ILE A 829 -73.31 33.72 -27.64
CA ILE A 829 -73.09 34.64 -26.51
C ILE A 829 -72.65 36.03 -26.98
N HIS A 830 -71.81 36.12 -28.03
CA HIS A 830 -71.41 37.39 -28.61
C HIS A 830 -72.58 38.09 -29.30
N ASP A 831 -73.33 37.39 -30.15
CA ASP A 831 -74.57 37.87 -30.77
C ASP A 831 -75.57 38.34 -29.71
N ARG A 832 -75.78 37.58 -28.63
CA ARG A 832 -76.66 38.02 -27.52
C ARG A 832 -76.14 39.28 -26.83
N LYS A 833 -74.82 39.46 -26.69
CA LYS A 833 -74.23 40.69 -26.12
C LYS A 833 -74.35 41.88 -27.06
N GLU A 834 -74.08 41.70 -28.35
CA GLU A 834 -74.19 42.77 -29.34
C GLU A 834 -75.65 43.12 -29.67
N VAL A 835 -76.58 42.16 -29.65
CA VAL A 835 -78.03 42.44 -29.69
C VAL A 835 -78.47 43.19 -28.43
N ALA A 836 -78.10 42.75 -27.22
CA ALA A 836 -78.44 43.48 -25.99
C ALA A 836 -77.83 44.90 -25.95
N LYS A 837 -76.61 45.07 -26.49
CA LYS A 837 -75.95 46.37 -26.66
C LYS A 837 -76.65 47.22 -27.73
N PHE A 838 -77.01 46.66 -28.87
CA PHE A 838 -77.76 47.34 -29.93
C PHE A 838 -79.19 47.71 -29.49
N GLU A 839 -79.83 46.92 -28.63
CA GLU A 839 -81.10 47.25 -27.98
C GLU A 839 -80.92 48.36 -26.94
N ALA A 840 -79.85 48.32 -26.14
CA ALA A 840 -79.51 49.42 -25.23
C ALA A 840 -79.13 50.72 -25.97
N GLU A 841 -78.48 50.63 -27.12
CA GLU A 841 -78.17 51.75 -28.01
C GLU A 841 -79.42 52.25 -28.73
N ARG A 842 -80.32 51.39 -29.22
CA ARG A 842 -81.66 51.77 -29.72
C ARG A 842 -82.53 52.43 -28.62
N ALA A 843 -82.42 51.97 -27.38
CA ALA A 843 -83.13 52.57 -26.25
C ALA A 843 -82.60 53.97 -25.94
N LYS A 844 -81.28 54.18 -25.99
CA LYS A 844 -80.63 55.50 -25.86
C LYS A 844 -80.82 56.39 -27.09
N ALA A 845 -80.97 55.81 -28.27
CA ALA A 845 -81.16 56.49 -29.56
C ALA A 845 -82.63 56.75 -29.93
N LYS A 846 -83.57 56.61 -28.98
CA LYS A 846 -84.92 57.18 -29.13
C LYS A 846 -84.87 58.71 -29.01
N TRP A 847 -84.49 59.35 -30.11
CA TRP A 847 -84.68 60.78 -30.32
C TRP A 847 -86.16 61.16 -30.20
N GLN A 848 -86.44 62.36 -29.70
CA GLN A 848 -87.80 62.83 -29.46
C GLN A 848 -88.54 63.16 -30.77
N THR A 849 -89.45 62.30 -31.19
CA THR A 849 -90.52 62.65 -32.14
C THR A 849 -91.56 63.53 -31.42
N GLY A 850 -91.21 64.79 -31.12
CA GLY A 850 -91.95 65.58 -30.13
C GLY A 850 -91.89 67.10 -30.16
N THR A 851 -91.08 67.78 -30.98
CA THR A 851 -91.32 69.18 -31.47
C THR A 851 -90.22 69.68 -32.41
N ASN A 852 -90.56 70.57 -33.33
CA ASN A 852 -89.61 71.27 -34.21
C ASN A 852 -89.05 72.54 -33.53
N PRO A 853 -87.73 72.66 -33.30
CA PRO A 853 -87.15 73.78 -32.55
C PRO A 853 -87.15 75.14 -33.28
N LEU A 854 -87.61 75.22 -34.53
CA LEU A 854 -87.70 76.49 -35.30
C LEU A 854 -89.01 77.27 -35.10
N TYR A 855 -89.96 76.80 -34.28
CA TYR A 855 -91.25 77.51 -34.09
C TYR A 855 -91.51 77.91 -32.63
N ARG A 856 -91.79 79.21 -32.42
CA ARG A 856 -92.19 79.80 -31.12
C ARG A 856 -93.43 80.68 -31.31
N GLY A 857 -94.49 80.40 -30.56
CA GLY A 857 -95.71 81.21 -30.47
C GLY A 857 -96.91 80.36 -30.04
N SER A 858 -97.81 80.82 -29.18
CA SER A 858 -97.83 82.08 -28.41
C SER A 858 -98.69 81.95 -27.13
N ILE A 859 -98.52 82.89 -26.19
CA ILE A 859 -99.32 83.07 -24.95
C ILE A 859 -99.05 82.01 -23.85
N SER A 860 -99.25 82.41 -22.59
CA SER A 860 -98.97 81.62 -21.37
C SER A 860 -100.14 81.65 -20.37
N THR A 861 -100.21 80.64 -19.50
CA THR A 861 -101.17 80.56 -18.37
C THR A 861 -100.54 79.83 -17.17
N PHE A 862 -101.10 80.01 -15.97
CA PHE A 862 -100.32 80.01 -14.71
C PHE A 862 -100.94 79.23 -13.54
N LYS A 863 -100.05 78.61 -12.72
CA LYS A 863 -100.20 78.32 -11.26
C LYS A 863 -101.35 77.36 -10.84
N ASN A 864 -101.44 76.87 -9.59
CA ASN A 864 -100.68 77.17 -8.36
C ASN A 864 -100.37 75.90 -7.51
N VAL A 865 -99.59 76.05 -6.43
CA VAL A 865 -99.16 74.97 -5.50
C VAL A 865 -99.93 74.93 -4.17
N THR A 866 -100.12 73.73 -3.58
CA THR A 866 -100.14 73.49 -2.10
C THR A 866 -100.16 71.99 -1.70
N TYR A 867 -99.58 71.68 -0.52
CA TYR A 867 -99.69 70.43 0.29
C TYR A 867 -99.16 69.08 -0.29
N LYS A 868 -98.57 68.14 0.49
CA LYS A 868 -97.86 68.19 1.81
C LYS A 868 -96.88 66.98 1.93
N ASN A 869 -96.27 66.77 3.10
CA ASN A 869 -95.09 65.91 3.34
C ASN A 869 -95.33 64.88 4.50
N TYR A 870 -94.30 64.08 4.85
CA TYR A 870 -94.14 63.08 5.96
C TYR A 870 -94.36 61.58 5.61
N GLY A 871 -93.61 60.61 6.19
CA GLY A 871 -92.59 60.68 7.27
C GLY A 871 -91.66 59.45 7.41
N LYS A 872 -90.89 59.35 8.52
CA LYS A 872 -89.94 58.25 8.91
C LYS A 872 -90.68 57.17 9.77
N LYS A 873 -90.11 56.03 10.25
CA LYS A 873 -88.74 55.57 10.62
C LYS A 873 -88.70 54.02 10.84
N GLU A 874 -87.57 53.46 11.32
CA GLU A 874 -87.35 52.08 11.90
C GLU A 874 -87.16 50.88 10.92
N VAL A 875 -86.45 49.75 11.19
CA VAL A 875 -85.50 49.29 12.26
C VAL A 875 -84.63 48.04 11.84
N THR A 876 -83.32 48.05 12.19
CA THR A 876 -82.37 46.95 12.62
C THR A 876 -82.11 45.60 11.85
N THR A 877 -80.88 45.04 12.05
CA THR A 877 -80.34 43.65 11.80
C THR A 877 -80.18 43.18 10.33
N ILE A 878 -79.09 42.54 9.83
CA ILE A 878 -78.08 41.52 10.25
C ILE A 878 -78.47 40.07 9.88
N GLY A 879 -77.50 39.33 9.29
CA GLY A 879 -77.57 37.90 8.91
C GLY A 879 -77.83 37.69 7.40
N ASN A 880 -77.12 36.84 6.66
CA ASN A 880 -75.94 35.99 6.97
C ASN A 880 -74.94 36.08 5.81
#